data_AF-A0A2M7G0J5-F1
#
_entry.id   AF-A0A2M7G0J5-F1
#
_cell.length_a   1.000
_cell.length_b   1.000
_cell.length_c   1.000
_cell.angle_alpha   90.00
_cell.angle_beta   90.00
_cell.angle_gamma   90.00
#
_symmetry.space_group_name_H-M   'P 1'
#
loop_
_entity.id
_entity.type
_entity.pdbx_description
1 polymer ?
#
loop_
_entity_poly.entity_id
_entity_poly.type
_entity_poly.pdbx_seq_one_letter_code
_entity_poly.pdbx_strand_id
1 'polypeptide(L)'
;MSIGENMNFYLDKAMKWARNNEGQASFLEETDTNHDGQLTVQELKQSFDGNHDGYLDAQELEQLAIKAGGADFDKTTIKSLGAALATAQSELPLFSKNDAGEWNSSAELKSFQTQAVTVLPFSDRTLASRDLKSVAQARQGLFRVQEQVGNSCGTTSLSMLLKYFQGHTLENSVPTIDKYIRAKGTLEFVLPTGKIKSVELDGYTAPRDIVKYANQRGMRAGLKNNSSLADLKGMLEKGVPCLCLTDWNFSENGSHPSQAEPDAQSLHWVNVIGYEYKKTGSSRARPELYFKIANPHGIVQTVSAKDFDKVWAGTGPGLEQKVTGNQRINTGMQRLFVAMVPRDEEALVIAPDGTRHKAGAISVPTGSDGIRGRLAQVGSELMQKAGEFQENLAQRGGQLIQEAQSGWAKDGVWGALSHLWSGDASQVEAIRKRAKTATVEQRAEIVNHLLSAGINRSHIQDLVYNILKDTSWEQFPELIGQIDMRKLASRLENDTQAGQVLAWIAKTEVKNGKTGPKFDAFAVCLAQNHREAAIEAFLNSHFTREGQLLHKVPAAAVRLMVEKLMEGVTDSAEETAIYHLLQGTSWEQFDQVLSRLNMGGVASELENAQELGNLTAWVTELGMKTQHWSGLSEILTQLESTLEYTRADDVLGTALTATSVKGQLNQIPAHLRKRMIDLLDDRTRWRSDAAIQALNALQKIK
;
A
#
# COMPACT_ATOMS: atom_id res chain seq x y z
N MET A 1 -2.87 -49.68 1.20
CA MET A 1 -2.73 -49.01 -0.10
C MET A 1 -2.41 -50.06 -1.15
N SER A 2 -3.21 -50.13 -2.20
CA SER A 2 -2.94 -51.00 -3.34
C SER A 2 -1.76 -50.46 -4.17
N ILE A 3 -1.10 -51.31 -4.95
CA ILE A 3 0.03 -50.91 -5.81
C ILE A 3 -0.36 -49.76 -6.76
N GLY A 4 -1.64 -49.67 -7.17
CA GLY A 4 -2.16 -48.57 -7.99
C GLY A 4 -2.27 -47.22 -7.26
N GLU A 5 -2.58 -47.22 -5.96
CA GLU A 5 -2.66 -45.98 -5.16
C GLU A 5 -1.27 -45.37 -4.91
N ASN A 6 -0.25 -46.21 -4.73
CA ASN A 6 1.13 -45.73 -4.64
C ASN A 6 1.62 -45.15 -5.97
N MET A 7 1.28 -45.78 -7.10
CA MET A 7 1.74 -45.31 -8.41
C MET A 7 1.14 -43.95 -8.78
N ASN A 8 -0.14 -43.73 -8.47
CA ASN A 8 -0.79 -42.43 -8.66
C ASN A 8 -0.22 -41.34 -7.74
N PHE A 9 0.16 -41.68 -6.50
CA PHE A 9 0.83 -40.76 -5.59
C PHE A 9 2.23 -40.33 -6.10
N TYR A 10 3.00 -41.25 -6.67
CA TYR A 10 4.31 -40.94 -7.25
C TYR A 10 4.20 -40.18 -8.58
N LEU A 11 3.20 -40.49 -9.42
CA LEU A 11 2.90 -39.75 -10.65
C LEU A 11 2.44 -38.32 -10.36
N ASP A 12 1.57 -38.11 -9.38
CA ASP A 12 1.15 -36.76 -8.95
C ASP A 12 2.34 -35.94 -8.43
N LYS A 13 3.25 -36.55 -7.65
CA LYS A 13 4.49 -35.89 -7.21
C LYS A 13 5.43 -35.57 -8.37
N ALA A 14 5.59 -36.45 -9.34
CA ALA A 14 6.44 -36.23 -10.50
C ALA A 14 5.87 -35.13 -11.42
N MET A 15 4.55 -35.12 -11.62
CA MET A 15 3.84 -34.10 -12.40
C MET A 15 3.87 -32.73 -11.72
N LYS A 16 3.72 -32.67 -10.39
CA LYS A 16 3.91 -31.44 -9.60
C LYS A 16 5.36 -30.96 -9.68
N TRP A 17 6.33 -31.86 -9.55
CA TRP A 17 7.75 -31.51 -9.67
C TRP A 17 8.09 -30.95 -11.06
N ALA A 18 7.55 -31.53 -12.15
CA ALA A 18 7.75 -31.03 -13.51
C ALA A 18 7.14 -29.65 -13.74
N ARG A 19 5.90 -29.42 -13.30
CA ARG A 19 5.23 -28.11 -13.42
C ARG A 19 5.92 -27.01 -12.62
N ASN A 20 6.35 -27.32 -11.40
CA ASN A 20 7.07 -26.36 -10.55
C ASN A 20 8.39 -25.92 -11.20
N ASN A 21 9.08 -26.83 -11.92
CA ASN A 21 10.32 -26.48 -12.60
C ASN A 21 10.10 -25.60 -13.85
N GLU A 22 8.97 -25.77 -14.55
CA GLU A 22 8.62 -24.92 -15.71
C GLU A 22 8.31 -23.48 -15.26
N GLY A 23 7.55 -23.30 -14.18
CA GLY A 23 7.25 -21.97 -13.62
C GLY A 23 8.50 -21.23 -13.13
N GLN A 24 9.39 -21.91 -12.42
CA GLN A 24 10.67 -21.35 -11.97
C GLN A 24 11.58 -20.98 -13.14
N ALA A 25 11.68 -21.83 -14.16
CA ALA A 25 12.50 -21.57 -15.33
C ALA A 25 12.00 -20.34 -16.12
N SER A 26 10.69 -20.22 -16.35
CA SER A 26 10.10 -19.07 -17.05
C SER A 26 10.38 -17.76 -16.31
N PHE A 27 10.18 -17.74 -14.98
CA PHE A 27 10.50 -16.58 -14.15
C PHE A 27 11.96 -16.17 -14.29
N LEU A 28 12.89 -17.12 -14.22
CA LEU A 28 14.32 -16.84 -14.30
C LEU A 28 14.72 -16.35 -15.70
N GLU A 29 14.14 -16.90 -16.76
CA GLU A 29 14.40 -16.49 -18.15
C GLU A 29 13.83 -15.11 -18.48
N GLU A 30 12.67 -14.76 -17.93
CA GLU A 30 12.09 -13.42 -18.08
C GLU A 30 12.86 -12.35 -17.31
N THR A 31 13.51 -12.74 -16.21
CA THR A 31 14.25 -11.82 -15.33
C THR A 31 15.72 -11.69 -15.76
N ASP A 32 16.32 -12.70 -16.40
CA ASP A 32 17.65 -12.64 -17.01
C ASP A 32 17.60 -11.79 -18.28
N THR A 33 17.63 -10.46 -18.10
CA THR A 33 17.44 -9.49 -19.18
C THR A 33 18.56 -9.47 -20.22
N ASN A 34 19.77 -9.90 -19.86
CA ASN A 34 20.91 -9.93 -20.76
C ASN A 34 21.07 -11.30 -21.48
N HIS A 35 20.33 -12.31 -21.01
CA HIS A 35 20.29 -13.68 -21.53
C HIS A 35 21.65 -14.40 -21.49
N ASP A 36 22.50 -14.10 -20.51
CA ASP A 36 23.81 -14.73 -20.33
C ASP A 36 23.73 -16.05 -19.53
N GLY A 37 22.53 -16.42 -19.08
CA GLY A 37 22.29 -17.63 -18.29
C GLY A 37 22.67 -17.46 -16.83
N GLN A 38 22.85 -16.23 -16.35
CA GLN A 38 22.97 -15.86 -14.95
C GLN A 38 21.88 -14.85 -14.61
N LEU A 39 21.31 -14.99 -13.42
CA LEU A 39 20.42 -13.96 -12.89
C LEU A 39 21.12 -13.24 -11.74
N THR A 40 21.45 -11.97 -11.95
CA THR A 40 22.13 -11.13 -10.96
C THR A 40 21.14 -10.33 -10.09
N VAL A 41 21.64 -9.74 -8.99
CA VAL A 41 20.88 -8.78 -8.17
C VAL A 41 20.45 -7.57 -9.00
N GLN A 42 21.27 -7.12 -9.94
CA GLN A 42 20.97 -5.98 -10.81
C GLN A 42 19.78 -6.26 -11.72
N GLU A 43 19.78 -7.41 -12.39
CA GLU A 43 18.70 -7.79 -13.29
C GLU A 43 17.39 -7.99 -12.53
N LEU A 44 17.47 -8.63 -11.35
CA LEU A 44 16.33 -8.75 -10.46
C LEU A 44 15.82 -7.38 -9.97
N LYS A 45 16.68 -6.38 -9.77
CA LYS A 45 16.23 -5.00 -9.48
C LYS A 45 15.56 -4.38 -10.70
N GLN A 46 16.20 -4.44 -11.86
CA GLN A 46 15.69 -3.83 -13.09
C GLN A 46 14.31 -4.37 -13.51
N SER A 47 14.04 -5.65 -13.27
CA SER A 47 12.75 -6.27 -13.59
C SER A 47 11.60 -5.86 -12.67
N PHE A 48 11.89 -5.27 -11.50
CA PHE A 48 10.90 -4.96 -10.47
C PHE A 48 10.90 -3.50 -10.00
N ASP A 49 11.94 -2.72 -10.33
CA ASP A 49 12.03 -1.27 -10.13
C ASP A 49 11.20 -0.58 -11.21
N GLY A 50 9.90 -0.48 -10.95
CA GLY A 50 8.90 0.06 -11.88
C GLY A 50 8.97 1.58 -12.02
N ASN A 51 9.62 2.26 -11.07
CA ASN A 51 9.79 3.71 -11.09
C ASN A 51 11.18 4.16 -11.61
N HIS A 52 12.11 3.22 -11.79
CA HIS A 52 13.48 3.38 -12.29
C HIS A 52 14.37 4.29 -11.42
N ASP A 53 14.15 4.31 -10.11
CA ASP A 53 14.94 5.11 -9.16
C ASP A 53 16.21 4.40 -8.66
N GLY A 54 16.41 3.13 -9.04
CA GLY A 54 17.54 2.30 -8.65
C GLY A 54 17.36 1.58 -7.31
N TYR A 55 16.20 1.72 -6.68
CA TYR A 55 15.81 1.06 -5.43
C TYR A 55 14.52 0.25 -5.64
N LEU A 56 14.21 -0.62 -4.68
CA LEU A 56 12.93 -1.32 -4.66
C LEU A 56 12.16 -0.87 -3.42
N ASP A 57 10.99 -0.29 -3.61
CA ASP A 57 10.08 0.05 -2.53
C ASP A 57 9.30 -1.18 -2.02
N ALA A 58 8.42 -0.96 -1.03
CA ALA A 58 7.66 -2.05 -0.43
C ALA A 58 6.68 -2.71 -1.41
N GLN A 59 6.10 -1.95 -2.34
CA GLN A 59 5.16 -2.45 -3.33
C GLN A 59 5.90 -3.26 -4.40
N GLU A 60 7.08 -2.82 -4.82
CA GLU A 60 7.93 -3.52 -5.77
C GLU A 60 8.50 -4.84 -5.19
N LEU A 61 8.88 -4.84 -3.90
CA LEU A 61 9.25 -6.07 -3.18
C LEU A 61 8.06 -7.03 -2.99
N GLU A 62 6.86 -6.51 -2.79
CA GLU A 62 5.64 -7.32 -2.74
C GLU A 62 5.34 -7.96 -4.10
N GLN A 63 5.47 -7.21 -5.20
CA GLN A 63 5.33 -7.74 -6.56
C GLN A 63 6.36 -8.83 -6.86
N LEU A 64 7.61 -8.68 -6.42
CA LEU A 64 8.60 -9.75 -6.50
C LEU A 64 8.15 -11.00 -5.74
N ALA A 65 7.67 -10.85 -4.51
CA ALA A 65 7.22 -11.99 -3.71
C ALA A 65 6.01 -12.70 -4.34
N ILE A 66 5.09 -11.94 -4.94
CA ILE A 66 3.93 -12.48 -5.67
C ILE A 66 4.39 -13.22 -6.92
N LYS A 67 5.24 -12.62 -7.77
CA LYS A 67 5.71 -13.27 -9.00
C LYS A 67 6.56 -14.51 -8.70
N ALA A 68 7.49 -14.43 -7.75
CA ALA A 68 8.29 -15.58 -7.34
C ALA A 68 7.43 -16.68 -6.70
N GLY A 69 6.40 -16.30 -5.92
CA GLY A 69 5.44 -17.25 -5.37
C GLY A 69 4.57 -17.93 -6.43
N GLY A 70 4.12 -17.18 -7.45
CA GLY A 70 3.40 -17.71 -8.61
C GLY A 70 4.27 -18.60 -9.50
N ALA A 71 5.59 -18.41 -9.47
CA ALA A 71 6.57 -19.29 -10.10
C ALA A 71 6.96 -20.49 -9.21
N ASP A 72 6.21 -20.80 -8.16
CA ASP A 72 6.43 -21.92 -7.24
C ASP A 72 7.80 -21.92 -6.53
N PHE A 73 8.44 -20.77 -6.35
CA PHE A 73 9.59 -20.69 -5.44
C PHE A 73 9.15 -20.91 -3.99
N ASP A 74 9.92 -21.70 -3.25
CA ASP A 74 9.64 -21.90 -1.84
C ASP A 74 9.84 -20.60 -1.03
N LYS A 75 9.16 -20.50 0.13
CA LYS A 75 9.20 -19.30 0.99
C LYS A 75 10.61 -18.92 1.44
N THR A 76 11.54 -19.87 1.55
CA THR A 76 12.93 -19.61 1.91
C THR A 76 13.62 -18.91 0.76
N THR A 77 13.45 -19.42 -0.46
CA THR A 77 14.01 -18.82 -1.67
C THR A 77 13.48 -17.40 -1.88
N ILE A 78 12.18 -17.17 -1.74
CA ILE A 78 11.58 -15.81 -1.84
C ILE A 78 12.21 -14.84 -0.83
N LYS A 79 12.39 -15.27 0.42
CA LYS A 79 13.05 -14.45 1.45
C LYS A 79 14.52 -14.17 1.12
N SER A 80 15.22 -15.16 0.55
CA SER A 80 16.61 -15.02 0.15
C SER A 80 16.79 -14.06 -1.02
N LEU A 81 15.83 -13.99 -1.95
CA LEU A 81 15.81 -12.99 -3.01
C LEU A 81 15.66 -11.58 -2.44
N GLY A 82 14.70 -11.37 -1.52
CA GLY A 82 14.56 -10.09 -0.81
C GLY A 82 15.82 -9.69 -0.03
N ALA A 83 16.50 -10.65 0.61
CA ALA A 83 17.76 -10.41 1.31
C ALA A 83 18.91 -10.06 0.35
N ALA A 84 18.99 -10.72 -0.81
CA ALA A 84 20.00 -10.43 -1.82
C ALA A 84 19.85 -9.01 -2.41
N LEU A 85 18.61 -8.55 -2.59
CA LEU A 85 18.31 -7.20 -3.09
C LEU A 85 18.74 -6.08 -2.13
N ALA A 86 18.77 -6.38 -0.82
CA ALA A 86 19.29 -5.47 0.19
C ALA A 86 20.83 -5.38 0.22
N THR A 87 21.53 -6.16 -0.60
CA THR A 87 23.00 -6.06 -0.72
C THR A 87 23.41 -4.96 -1.69
N ALA A 88 24.61 -4.41 -1.47
CA ALA A 88 25.22 -3.41 -2.36
C ALA A 88 25.93 -4.03 -3.58
N GLN A 89 25.89 -5.36 -3.76
CA GLN A 89 26.59 -6.06 -4.83
C GLN A 89 25.63 -6.31 -6.01
N SER A 90 25.62 -5.41 -6.99
CA SER A 90 24.74 -5.48 -8.16
C SER A 90 24.99 -6.73 -9.01
N GLU A 91 26.25 -7.09 -9.23
CA GLU A 91 26.69 -8.23 -10.06
C GLU A 91 26.66 -9.57 -9.32
N LEU A 92 25.99 -9.67 -8.17
CA LEU A 92 25.96 -10.90 -7.38
C LEU A 92 25.05 -11.95 -8.07
N PRO A 93 25.58 -13.08 -8.55
CA PRO A 93 24.76 -14.10 -9.19
C PRO A 93 23.87 -14.80 -8.16
N LEU A 94 22.59 -14.90 -8.44
CA LEU A 94 21.58 -15.58 -7.62
C LEU A 94 21.24 -16.95 -8.21
N PHE A 95 21.20 -17.05 -9.53
CA PHE A 95 21.03 -18.29 -10.26
C PHE A 95 21.98 -18.34 -11.45
N SER A 96 22.32 -19.55 -11.90
CA SER A 96 23.13 -19.79 -13.09
C SER A 96 22.70 -21.08 -13.79
N LYS A 97 22.69 -21.09 -15.12
CA LYS A 97 22.50 -22.31 -15.91
C LYS A 97 23.73 -23.22 -15.79
N ASN A 98 23.50 -24.53 -15.62
CA ASN A 98 24.56 -25.54 -15.69
C ASN A 98 24.92 -25.88 -17.15
N ASP A 99 25.85 -26.81 -17.37
CA ASP A 99 26.24 -27.27 -18.72
C ASP A 99 25.08 -27.90 -19.52
N ALA A 100 23.99 -28.30 -18.84
CA ALA A 100 22.77 -28.82 -19.46
C ALA A 100 21.72 -27.72 -19.76
N GLY A 101 22.02 -26.46 -19.45
CA GLY A 101 21.10 -25.33 -19.62
C GLY A 101 20.04 -25.18 -18.51
N GLU A 102 20.14 -25.96 -17.44
CA GLU A 102 19.17 -25.94 -16.33
C GLU A 102 19.58 -24.91 -15.27
N TRP A 103 18.61 -24.12 -14.80
CA TRP A 103 18.82 -23.13 -13.75
C TRP A 103 19.15 -23.78 -12.40
N ASN A 104 20.19 -23.27 -11.74
CA ASN A 104 20.58 -23.68 -10.40
C ASN A 104 20.79 -22.46 -9.50
N SER A 105 20.39 -22.57 -8.23
CA SER A 105 20.73 -21.55 -7.23
C SER A 105 22.25 -21.47 -7.06
N SER A 106 22.78 -20.25 -7.07
CA SER A 106 24.19 -19.97 -6.83
C SER A 106 24.62 -20.35 -5.41
N ALA A 107 25.92 -20.41 -5.16
CA ALA A 107 26.44 -20.63 -3.82
C ALA A 107 26.04 -19.49 -2.87
N GLU A 108 25.93 -18.28 -3.42
CA GLU A 108 25.56 -17.05 -2.73
C GLU A 108 24.08 -17.06 -2.35
N LEU A 109 23.18 -17.45 -3.25
CA LEU A 109 21.76 -17.63 -2.92
C LEU A 109 21.56 -18.74 -1.89
N LYS A 110 22.30 -19.85 -1.99
CA LYS A 110 22.30 -20.93 -0.98
C LYS A 110 22.83 -20.44 0.38
N SER A 111 23.80 -19.54 0.39
CA SER A 111 24.28 -18.88 1.60
C SER A 111 23.17 -18.01 2.20
N PHE A 112 22.45 -17.23 1.39
CA PHE A 112 21.27 -16.48 1.86
C PHE A 112 20.13 -17.37 2.33
N GLN A 113 19.87 -18.50 1.69
CA GLN A 113 18.89 -19.50 2.14
C GLN A 113 19.29 -20.08 3.49
N THR A 114 20.56 -20.44 3.65
CA THR A 114 21.09 -20.95 4.92
C THR A 114 20.96 -19.89 6.03
N GLN A 115 21.26 -18.63 5.71
CA GLN A 115 21.10 -17.49 6.62
C GLN A 115 19.63 -17.19 6.94
N ALA A 116 18.74 -17.29 5.96
CA ALA A 116 17.29 -17.10 6.11
C ALA A 116 16.63 -18.24 6.91
N VAL A 117 17.12 -19.47 6.80
CA VAL A 117 16.72 -20.61 7.65
C VAL A 117 17.25 -20.45 9.08
N THR A 118 18.38 -19.77 9.27
CA THR A 118 18.86 -19.38 10.61
C THR A 118 18.09 -18.19 11.21
N VAL A 119 17.29 -17.47 10.41
CA VAL A 119 16.23 -16.56 10.91
C VAL A 119 15.02 -17.41 11.31
N LEU A 120 15.01 -17.78 12.59
CA LEU A 120 14.13 -18.73 13.27
C LEU A 120 12.64 -18.72 12.81
N PRO A 121 11.99 -19.89 12.79
CA PRO A 121 10.57 -20.01 12.44
C PRO A 121 9.69 -19.24 13.43
N PHE A 122 8.80 -18.44 12.86
CA PHE A 122 7.68 -17.76 13.52
C PHE A 122 6.65 -18.81 13.97
N SER A 123 6.79 -19.32 15.19
CA SER A 123 5.64 -19.78 15.98
C SER A 123 6.01 -19.92 17.46
N ASP A 124 5.03 -19.55 18.29
CA ASP A 124 4.89 -19.83 19.72
C ASP A 124 5.88 -19.23 20.74
N ARG A 125 5.42 -18.10 21.31
CA ARG A 125 5.40 -17.72 22.75
C ARG A 125 6.63 -17.96 23.65
N THR A 126 7.79 -18.34 23.13
CA THR A 126 8.95 -18.68 23.94
C THR A 126 10.25 -18.16 23.33
N LEU A 127 10.41 -16.83 23.37
CA LEU A 127 11.67 -16.14 23.00
C LEU A 127 12.82 -16.33 24.01
N ALA A 128 12.68 -17.16 25.04
CA ALA A 128 13.61 -17.16 26.17
C ALA A 128 14.81 -18.13 26.08
N SER A 129 14.91 -19.03 25.10
CA SER A 129 15.99 -20.03 25.12
C SER A 129 16.46 -20.54 23.76
N ARG A 130 17.29 -19.78 23.01
CA ARG A 130 18.10 -20.35 21.91
C ARG A 130 19.51 -19.75 21.83
N ASP A 131 20.40 -20.53 21.21
CA ASP A 131 21.87 -20.46 21.14
C ASP A 131 22.48 -19.04 21.06
N LEU A 132 23.35 -18.75 22.02
CA LEU A 132 23.98 -17.44 22.24
C LEU A 132 24.87 -16.99 21.08
N LYS A 133 25.44 -17.93 20.30
CA LYS A 133 26.31 -17.60 19.17
C LYS A 133 25.49 -17.15 17.96
N SER A 134 24.38 -17.84 17.69
CA SER A 134 23.43 -17.50 16.63
C SER A 134 22.68 -16.20 16.93
N VAL A 135 22.30 -15.96 18.20
CA VAL A 135 21.67 -14.70 18.62
C VAL A 135 22.65 -13.52 18.51
N ALA A 136 23.92 -13.69 18.89
CA ALA A 136 24.93 -12.65 18.73
C ALA A 136 25.25 -12.32 17.25
N GLN A 137 25.25 -13.33 16.37
CA GLN A 137 25.41 -13.13 14.92
C GLN A 137 24.17 -12.50 14.28
N ALA A 138 22.96 -12.94 14.63
CA ALA A 138 21.70 -12.34 14.16
C ALA A 138 21.56 -10.88 14.61
N ARG A 139 22.00 -10.55 15.85
CA ARG A 139 22.04 -9.17 16.37
C ARG A 139 22.95 -8.24 15.55
N GLN A 140 24.00 -8.73 14.91
CA GLN A 140 24.83 -7.90 14.03
C GLN A 140 24.17 -7.62 12.67
N GLY A 141 23.30 -8.50 12.17
CA GLY A 141 22.52 -8.30 10.94
C GLY A 141 21.30 -7.38 11.14
N LEU A 142 20.61 -7.48 12.28
CA LEU A 142 19.45 -6.65 12.66
C LEU A 142 19.75 -5.13 12.65
N PHE A 143 21.00 -4.73 12.90
CA PHE A 143 21.43 -3.34 12.96
C PHE A 143 22.13 -2.86 11.66
N ARG A 144 22.03 -3.60 10.55
CA ARG A 144 22.61 -3.22 9.24
C ARG A 144 21.57 -2.84 8.18
N VAL A 145 20.29 -2.77 8.52
CA VAL A 145 19.22 -2.51 7.54
C VAL A 145 19.18 -1.02 7.17
N GLN A 146 19.51 -0.70 5.92
CA GLN A 146 19.39 0.64 5.34
C GLN A 146 17.94 0.81 4.82
N GLU A 147 17.02 1.19 5.70
CA GLU A 147 15.62 1.54 5.37
C GLU A 147 15.42 3.08 5.27
N GLN A 148 16.51 3.86 5.22
CA GLN A 148 16.45 5.32 5.30
C GLN A 148 16.05 5.97 3.96
N VAL A 149 14.91 6.68 3.95
CA VAL A 149 14.49 7.61 2.90
C VAL A 149 14.36 9.02 3.49
N GLY A 150 15.16 9.98 2.99
CA GLY A 150 15.17 11.37 3.47
C GLY A 150 15.56 11.53 4.95
N ASN A 151 14.86 12.43 5.68
CA ASN A 151 15.09 12.74 7.10
C ASN A 151 14.55 11.67 8.09
N SER A 152 14.70 10.38 7.79
CA SER A 152 14.18 9.26 8.60
C SER A 152 15.19 8.66 9.60
N CYS A 153 16.31 9.33 9.89
CA CYS A 153 17.33 8.77 10.81
C CYS A 153 16.76 8.39 12.19
N GLY A 154 15.79 9.14 12.71
CA GLY A 154 15.11 8.87 13.98
C GLY A 154 14.20 7.65 13.93
N THR A 155 13.42 7.48 12.86
CA THR A 155 12.47 6.38 12.70
C THR A 155 13.17 5.09 12.31
N THR A 156 14.22 5.15 11.48
CA THR A 156 15.12 4.02 11.19
C THR A 156 15.82 3.53 12.45
N SER A 157 16.36 4.45 13.25
CA SER A 157 17.03 4.06 14.48
C SER A 157 16.04 3.49 15.51
N LEU A 158 14.80 3.99 15.58
CA LEU A 158 13.75 3.40 16.41
C LEU A 158 13.33 2.01 15.91
N SER A 159 13.14 1.84 14.60
CA SER A 159 12.84 0.57 13.93
C SER A 159 13.83 -0.52 14.34
N MET A 160 15.14 -0.20 14.28
CA MET A 160 16.20 -1.10 14.71
C MET A 160 16.04 -1.57 16.17
N LEU A 161 15.72 -0.65 17.09
CA LEU A 161 15.54 -1.00 18.51
C LEU A 161 14.27 -1.83 18.76
N LEU A 162 13.17 -1.49 18.10
CA LEU A 162 11.92 -2.27 18.20
C LEU A 162 12.12 -3.68 17.62
N LYS A 163 12.78 -3.81 16.47
CA LYS A 163 13.16 -5.10 15.87
C LYS A 163 14.08 -5.91 16.77
N TYR A 164 15.01 -5.25 17.46
CA TYR A 164 15.89 -5.91 18.44
C TYR A 164 15.11 -6.57 19.59
N PHE A 165 14.07 -5.91 20.12
CA PHE A 165 13.32 -6.41 21.26
C PHE A 165 12.09 -7.27 20.91
N GLN A 166 11.46 -7.01 19.77
CA GLN A 166 10.14 -7.54 19.41
C GLN A 166 10.15 -8.35 18.10
N GLY A 167 11.27 -8.33 17.36
CA GLY A 167 11.37 -8.94 16.05
C GLY A 167 10.82 -8.07 14.92
N HIS A 168 10.88 -8.61 13.70
CA HIS A 168 10.41 -7.94 12.49
C HIS A 168 8.89 -8.05 12.39
N THR A 169 8.20 -6.95 12.65
CA THR A 169 6.76 -6.80 12.40
C THR A 169 6.50 -5.58 11.52
N LEU A 170 5.33 -5.52 10.89
CA LEU A 170 4.94 -4.37 10.08
C LEU A 170 4.92 -3.08 10.92
N GLU A 171 4.48 -3.16 12.17
CA GLU A 171 4.44 -2.04 13.13
C GLU A 171 5.82 -1.49 13.48
N ASN A 172 6.86 -2.31 13.30
CA ASN A 172 8.25 -1.97 13.55
C ASN A 172 8.99 -1.53 12.27
N SER A 173 8.32 -1.46 11.12
CA SER A 173 8.89 -0.97 9.86
C SER A 173 9.05 0.56 9.84
N VAL A 174 10.06 1.06 9.15
CA VAL A 174 10.28 2.51 8.99
C VAL A 174 9.07 3.24 8.40
N PRO A 175 8.43 2.77 7.30
CA PRO A 175 7.26 3.46 6.73
C PRO A 175 6.10 3.58 7.73
N THR A 176 5.87 2.54 8.52
CA THR A 176 4.82 2.56 9.54
C THR A 176 5.17 3.54 10.65
N ILE A 177 6.38 3.49 11.19
CA ILE A 177 6.83 4.41 12.25
C ILE A 177 6.77 5.87 11.76
N ASP A 178 7.26 6.13 10.54
CA ASP A 178 7.24 7.45 9.90
C ASP A 178 5.84 8.08 9.91
N LYS A 179 4.81 7.29 9.60
CA LYS A 179 3.41 7.75 9.59
C LYS A 179 2.94 8.29 10.94
N TYR A 180 3.50 7.80 12.05
CA TYR A 180 3.03 8.13 13.40
C TYR A 180 3.87 9.17 14.13
N ILE A 181 5.17 9.28 13.83
CA ILE A 181 6.08 10.13 14.63
C ILE A 181 6.91 11.13 13.83
N ARG A 182 6.98 11.02 12.50
CA ARG A 182 7.61 12.06 11.69
C ARG A 182 6.59 13.15 11.47
N ALA A 183 6.99 14.41 11.66
CA ALA A 183 6.15 15.55 11.31
C ALA A 183 6.10 15.69 9.78
N LYS A 184 5.38 14.77 9.12
CA LYS A 184 5.05 14.81 7.70
C LYS A 184 3.76 15.60 7.54
N GLY A 185 3.76 16.56 6.64
CA GLY A 185 2.56 17.30 6.29
C GLY A 185 2.80 18.14 5.05
N THR A 186 1.72 18.44 4.34
CA THR A 186 1.76 19.39 3.24
C THR A 186 1.16 20.69 3.78
N LEU A 187 1.99 21.72 3.91
CA LEU A 187 1.53 23.05 4.27
C LEU A 187 0.96 23.71 3.03
N GLU A 188 -0.35 23.78 2.93
CA GLU A 188 -1.03 24.51 1.87
C GLU A 188 -1.34 25.92 2.35
N PHE A 189 -0.90 26.93 1.60
CA PHE A 189 -1.26 28.32 1.84
C PHE A 189 -1.80 28.96 0.58
N VAL A 190 -2.91 29.68 0.76
CA VAL A 190 -3.53 30.47 -0.30
C VAL A 190 -2.75 31.77 -0.43
N LEU A 191 -2.09 31.96 -1.56
CA LEU A 191 -1.42 33.22 -1.90
C LEU A 191 -2.46 34.34 -2.05
N PRO A 192 -2.08 35.63 -1.90
CA PRO A 192 -2.98 36.76 -2.16
C PRO A 192 -3.62 36.76 -3.55
N THR A 193 -3.06 35.98 -4.49
CA THR A 193 -3.57 35.76 -5.85
C THR A 193 -4.68 34.70 -5.94
N GLY A 194 -5.06 34.07 -4.82
CA GLY A 194 -6.01 32.95 -4.78
C GLY A 194 -5.40 31.60 -5.15
N LYS A 195 -4.12 31.54 -5.54
CA LYS A 195 -3.43 30.26 -5.84
C LYS A 195 -3.03 29.54 -4.55
N ILE A 196 -3.31 28.26 -4.47
CA ILE A 196 -2.82 27.39 -3.39
C ILE A 196 -1.36 27.04 -3.70
N LYS A 197 -0.47 27.27 -2.73
CA LYS A 197 0.92 26.78 -2.77
C LYS A 197 1.10 25.76 -1.65
N SER A 198 1.53 24.56 -2.03
CA SER A 198 1.77 23.45 -1.14
C SER A 198 3.28 23.32 -0.89
N VAL A 199 3.69 23.23 0.37
CA VAL A 199 5.08 23.00 0.78
C VAL A 199 5.11 21.71 1.61
N GLU A 200 5.84 20.71 1.15
CA GLU A 200 6.06 19.51 1.94
C GLU A 200 6.95 19.84 3.13
N LEU A 201 6.43 19.55 4.33
CA LEU A 201 7.17 19.58 5.57
C LEU A 201 7.85 18.21 5.72
N ASP A 202 9.13 18.14 5.39
CA ASP A 202 9.97 17.02 5.76
C ASP A 202 10.52 17.21 7.19
N GLY A 203 9.64 17.06 8.19
CA GLY A 203 9.97 17.33 9.57
C GLY A 203 10.85 16.27 10.23
N TYR A 204 11.68 16.71 11.19
CA TYR A 204 12.50 15.85 12.04
C TYR A 204 11.64 14.99 12.99
N THR A 205 12.22 13.91 13.51
CA THR A 205 11.58 13.08 14.54
C THR A 205 11.87 13.62 15.94
N ALA A 206 10.84 14.01 16.69
CA ALA A 206 11.01 14.52 18.05
C ALA A 206 11.28 13.40 19.07
N PRO A 207 12.17 13.59 20.07
CA PRO A 207 12.46 12.59 21.10
C PRO A 207 11.22 12.09 21.87
N ARG A 208 10.24 12.98 22.10
CA ARG A 208 9.00 12.65 22.81
C ARG A 208 8.12 11.71 22.01
N ASP A 209 8.07 11.86 20.69
CA ASP A 209 7.24 11.03 19.83
C ASP A 209 7.82 9.62 19.71
N ILE A 210 9.15 9.49 19.68
CA ILE A 210 9.86 8.20 19.80
C ILE A 210 9.44 7.48 21.09
N VAL A 211 9.52 8.16 22.24
CA VAL A 211 9.14 7.58 23.53
C VAL A 211 7.65 7.20 23.55
N LYS A 212 6.78 8.08 23.06
CA LYS A 212 5.34 7.85 22.99
C LYS A 212 5.01 6.62 22.14
N TYR A 213 5.60 6.53 20.95
CA TYR A 213 5.39 5.41 20.03
C TYR A 213 5.88 4.10 20.61
N ALA A 214 7.12 4.05 21.12
CA ALA A 214 7.65 2.85 21.76
C ALA A 214 6.75 2.39 22.92
N ASN A 215 6.27 3.32 23.76
CA ASN A 215 5.34 2.99 24.84
C ASN A 215 3.98 2.47 24.35
N GLN A 216 3.46 2.99 23.22
CA GLN A 216 2.24 2.48 22.59
C GLN A 216 2.44 1.08 21.99
N ARG A 217 3.66 0.73 21.59
CA ARG A 217 4.04 -0.57 21.03
C ARG A 217 4.50 -1.58 22.09
N GLY A 218 4.04 -1.46 23.34
CA GLY A 218 4.35 -2.47 24.37
C GLY A 218 5.79 -2.44 24.90
N MET A 219 6.51 -1.34 24.70
CA MET A 219 7.75 -1.07 25.39
C MET A 219 7.50 -0.26 26.67
N ARG A 220 8.48 -0.25 27.55
CA ARG A 220 8.67 0.75 28.60
C ARG A 220 9.85 1.61 28.19
N ALA A 221 9.55 2.76 27.62
CA ALA A 221 10.51 3.69 27.03
C ALA A 221 10.56 5.00 27.82
N GLY A 222 11.75 5.59 27.87
CA GLY A 222 12.01 6.86 28.53
C GLY A 222 13.21 7.58 27.93
N LEU A 223 13.31 8.88 28.14
CA LEU A 223 14.42 9.70 27.64
C LEU A 223 15.18 10.33 28.79
N LYS A 224 16.48 10.58 28.60
CA LYS A 224 17.30 11.35 29.53
C LYS A 224 18.05 12.42 28.76
N ASN A 225 17.92 13.66 29.21
CA ASN A 225 18.65 14.81 28.67
C ASN A 225 19.74 15.23 29.67
N ASN A 226 20.80 15.88 29.21
CA ASN A 226 21.99 16.20 29.99
C ASN A 226 22.61 14.96 30.66
N SER A 227 22.62 13.83 29.95
CA SER A 227 23.18 12.58 30.47
C SER A 227 24.70 12.63 30.57
N SER A 228 25.29 11.68 31.29
CA SER A 228 26.73 11.44 31.29
C SER A 228 27.09 10.21 30.45
N LEU A 229 28.37 10.10 30.06
CA LEU A 229 28.90 8.86 29.47
C LEU A 229 28.73 7.64 30.41
N ALA A 230 28.74 7.87 31.72
CA ALA A 230 28.52 6.84 32.72
C ALA A 230 27.06 6.35 32.72
N ASP A 231 26.09 7.24 32.54
CA ASP A 231 24.68 6.87 32.39
C ASP A 231 24.46 5.99 31.17
N LEU A 232 25.00 6.43 30.02
CA LEU A 232 24.91 5.69 28.77
C LEU A 232 25.54 4.29 28.91
N LYS A 233 26.78 4.23 29.43
CA LYS A 233 27.46 2.95 29.71
C LYS A 233 26.66 2.06 30.67
N GLY A 234 26.07 2.63 31.72
CA GLY A 234 25.28 1.87 32.69
C GLY A 234 24.01 1.26 32.11
N MET A 235 23.43 1.83 31.04
CA MET A 235 22.35 1.19 30.29
C MET A 235 22.86 0.05 29.41
N LEU A 236 23.99 0.27 28.72
CA LEU A 236 24.63 -0.75 27.87
C LEU A 236 25.08 -1.98 28.67
N GLU A 237 25.60 -1.77 29.89
CA GLU A 237 25.95 -2.83 30.84
C GLU A 237 24.77 -3.73 31.20
N LYS A 238 23.54 -3.21 31.14
CA LYS A 238 22.30 -3.96 31.39
C LYS A 238 21.73 -4.58 30.11
N GLY A 239 22.41 -4.43 28.97
CA GLY A 239 21.95 -4.90 27.67
C GLY A 239 20.93 -4.01 26.98
N VAL A 240 20.81 -2.75 27.40
CA VAL A 240 19.86 -1.80 26.82
C VAL A 240 20.56 -0.89 25.82
N PRO A 241 20.43 -1.12 24.49
CA PRO A 241 20.87 -0.16 23.50
C PRO A 241 20.12 1.17 23.65
N CYS A 242 20.80 2.27 23.34
CA CYS A 242 20.27 3.63 23.53
C CYS A 242 20.25 4.40 22.22
N LEU A 243 19.13 5.07 21.95
CA LEU A 243 18.95 5.97 20.82
C LEU A 243 19.48 7.35 21.19
N CYS A 244 20.58 7.80 20.58
CA CYS A 244 21.23 9.08 20.93
C CYS A 244 21.02 10.11 19.81
N LEU A 245 20.68 11.35 20.19
CA LEU A 245 20.64 12.49 19.27
C LEU A 245 22.00 13.19 19.27
N THR A 246 22.59 13.37 18.09
CA THR A 246 23.96 13.88 17.93
C THR A 246 24.04 14.95 16.84
N ASP A 247 25.06 15.80 16.88
CA ASP A 247 25.42 16.75 15.81
C ASP A 247 26.40 16.13 14.81
N TRP A 248 26.19 14.86 14.45
CA TRP A 248 27.18 14.09 13.71
C TRP A 248 27.03 14.32 12.20
N ASN A 249 28.02 14.99 11.60
CA ASN A 249 28.11 15.13 10.15
C ASN A 249 28.98 13.98 9.58
N PHE A 250 28.41 13.12 8.73
CA PHE A 250 29.14 12.01 8.11
C PHE A 250 29.88 12.52 6.88
N SER A 251 31.15 12.12 6.72
CA SER A 251 31.80 12.25 5.42
C SER A 251 31.17 11.27 4.43
N GLU A 252 31.27 11.53 3.12
CA GLU A 252 30.74 10.67 2.05
C GLU A 252 31.15 9.18 2.19
N ASN A 253 32.24 8.90 2.90
CA ASN A 253 32.77 7.54 3.11
C ASN A 253 32.35 6.91 4.46
N GLY A 254 31.46 7.55 5.23
CA GLY A 254 30.74 6.98 6.38
C GLY A 254 31.56 6.51 7.58
N SER A 255 32.89 6.69 7.58
CA SER A 255 33.81 6.01 8.51
C SER A 255 34.29 6.88 9.68
N HIS A 256 34.11 8.20 9.60
CA HIS A 256 34.50 9.13 10.66
C HIS A 256 33.49 10.28 10.79
N PRO A 257 33.33 10.88 11.99
CA PRO A 257 32.80 12.23 12.06
C PRO A 257 33.67 13.09 11.13
N SER A 258 33.06 13.67 10.12
CA SER A 258 33.78 14.51 9.17
C SER A 258 34.56 15.57 9.96
N GLN A 259 35.76 15.93 9.52
CA GLN A 259 36.47 17.06 10.11
C GLN A 259 35.76 18.40 9.85
N ALA A 260 34.67 18.41 9.07
CA ALA A 260 33.84 19.59 8.87
C ALA A 260 33.15 19.95 10.19
N GLU A 261 33.04 21.25 10.46
CA GLU A 261 32.21 21.71 11.57
C GLU A 261 30.78 21.16 11.37
N PRO A 262 30.09 20.71 12.42
CA PRO A 262 28.69 20.37 12.30
C PRO A 262 27.95 21.57 11.71
N ASP A 263 26.82 21.34 11.04
CA ASP A 263 25.92 22.39 10.55
C ASP A 263 24.50 22.15 11.08
N ALA A 264 23.58 23.07 10.78
CA ALA A 264 22.18 22.96 11.20
C ALA A 264 21.44 21.74 10.59
N GLN A 265 22.01 21.12 9.54
CA GLN A 265 21.49 19.92 8.87
C GLN A 265 22.08 18.62 9.46
N SER A 266 23.05 18.73 10.38
CA SER A 266 23.79 17.61 10.96
C SER A 266 23.09 16.93 12.15
N LEU A 267 21.84 17.29 12.46
CA LEU A 267 21.07 16.64 13.53
C LEU A 267 20.77 15.19 13.13
N HIS A 268 21.35 14.24 13.87
CA HIS A 268 21.30 12.84 13.50
C HIS A 268 21.04 11.92 14.69
N TRP A 269 20.12 10.97 14.50
CA TRP A 269 19.85 9.91 15.45
C TRP A 269 20.72 8.68 15.16
N VAL A 270 21.32 8.11 16.21
CA VAL A 270 22.11 6.87 16.13
C VAL A 270 21.77 5.92 17.27
N ASN A 271 22.03 4.63 17.08
CA ASN A 271 21.92 3.63 18.15
C ASN A 271 23.29 3.34 18.75
N VAL A 272 23.50 3.63 20.03
CA VAL A 272 24.64 3.11 20.78
C VAL A 272 24.26 1.72 21.30
N ILE A 273 24.92 0.69 20.76
CA ILE A 273 24.52 -0.72 20.96
C ILE A 273 25.51 -1.51 21.81
N GLY A 274 26.64 -0.91 22.20
CA GLY A 274 27.62 -1.55 23.08
C GLY A 274 28.83 -0.67 23.34
N TYR A 275 29.78 -1.19 24.11
CA TYR A 275 31.04 -0.51 24.38
C TYR A 275 32.18 -1.54 24.50
N GLU A 276 33.42 -1.06 24.37
CA GLU A 276 34.62 -1.85 24.61
C GLU A 276 35.76 -0.96 25.12
N TYR A 277 36.73 -1.57 25.80
CA TYR A 277 37.95 -0.89 26.22
C TYR A 277 39.10 -1.27 25.29
N LYS A 278 39.76 -0.28 24.67
CA LYS A 278 40.92 -0.48 23.80
C LYS A 278 42.17 0.12 24.42
N LYS A 279 43.31 -0.56 24.30
CA LYS A 279 44.61 0.05 24.61
C LYS A 279 45.06 0.87 23.40
N THR A 280 45.11 2.18 23.55
CA THR A 280 45.61 3.10 22.52
C THR A 280 47.03 3.56 22.89
N GLY A 281 48.01 3.29 22.05
CA GLY A 281 49.42 3.65 22.29
C GLY A 281 50.22 2.62 23.10
N SER A 282 51.21 3.10 23.88
CA SER A 282 52.20 2.23 24.55
C SER A 282 51.55 1.21 25.50
N SER A 283 52.24 0.11 25.79
CA SER A 283 51.77 -0.97 26.69
C SER A 283 51.40 -0.52 28.11
N ARG A 284 51.80 0.70 28.52
CA ARG A 284 51.46 1.33 29.80
C ARG A 284 50.24 2.26 29.75
N ALA A 285 49.67 2.51 28.58
CA ALA A 285 48.48 3.36 28.45
C ALA A 285 47.27 2.69 29.12
N ARG A 286 46.48 3.49 29.85
CA ARG A 286 45.21 3.03 30.41
C ARG A 286 44.25 2.71 29.27
N PRO A 287 43.48 1.61 29.34
CA PRO A 287 42.46 1.32 28.34
C PRO A 287 41.47 2.49 28.22
N GLU A 288 41.21 2.90 27.00
CA GLU A 288 40.27 3.95 26.65
C GLU A 288 38.91 3.33 26.29
N LEU A 289 37.82 3.98 26.70
CA LEU A 289 36.47 3.53 26.41
C LEU A 289 36.08 3.89 24.97
N TYR A 290 35.47 2.94 24.27
CA TYR A 290 34.92 3.10 22.93
C TYR A 290 33.45 2.64 22.92
N PHE A 291 32.60 3.33 22.17
CA PHE A 291 31.21 2.95 21.93
C PHE A 291 31.05 2.31 20.55
N LYS A 292 30.21 1.27 20.47
CA LYS A 292 29.74 0.67 19.21
C LYS A 292 28.43 1.32 18.82
N ILE A 293 28.39 1.85 17.61
CA ILE A 293 27.33 2.72 17.13
C ILE A 293 26.77 2.13 15.84
N ALA A 294 25.49 1.81 15.85
CA ALA A 294 24.71 1.44 14.69
C ALA A 294 24.05 2.71 14.13
N ASN A 295 24.57 3.17 13.00
CA ASN A 295 24.07 4.31 12.27
C ASN A 295 22.91 3.85 11.35
N PRO A 296 21.76 4.56 11.31
CA PRO A 296 20.67 4.27 10.37
C PRO A 296 21.06 4.32 8.89
N HIS A 297 22.24 4.85 8.53
CA HIS A 297 22.85 4.70 7.19
C HIS A 297 23.44 3.31 6.89
N GLY A 298 23.12 2.28 7.70
CA GLY A 298 23.58 0.91 7.47
C GLY A 298 25.01 0.61 7.96
N ILE A 299 25.64 1.53 8.69
CA ILE A 299 27.04 1.41 9.13
C ILE A 299 27.09 1.12 10.63
N VAL A 300 27.87 0.10 11.02
CA VAL A 300 28.24 -0.14 12.42
C VAL A 300 29.69 0.25 12.62
N GLN A 301 29.93 1.22 13.50
CA GLN A 301 31.26 1.78 13.74
C GLN A 301 31.61 1.79 15.23
N THR A 302 32.89 1.91 15.54
CA THR A 302 33.39 2.01 16.90
C THR A 302 34.13 3.33 17.09
N VAL A 303 33.67 4.16 18.03
CA VAL A 303 34.19 5.53 18.24
C VAL A 303 34.63 5.72 19.68
N SER A 304 35.71 6.47 19.91
CA SER A 304 36.18 6.74 21.27
C SER A 304 35.08 7.46 22.05
N ALA A 305 34.94 7.15 23.34
CA ALA A 305 33.91 7.79 24.16
C ALA A 305 34.10 9.31 24.23
N LYS A 306 35.36 9.77 24.15
CA LYS A 306 35.72 11.19 24.08
C LYS A 306 35.23 11.85 22.79
N ASP A 307 35.41 11.21 21.63
CA ASP A 307 34.97 11.77 20.35
C ASP A 307 33.46 11.69 20.19
N PHE A 308 32.84 10.61 20.68
CA PHE A 308 31.38 10.51 20.75
C PHE A 308 30.80 11.62 21.62
N ASP A 309 31.37 11.89 22.80
CA ASP A 309 30.87 12.95 23.69
C ASP A 309 30.94 14.33 23.04
N LYS A 310 31.93 14.62 22.18
CA LYS A 310 32.01 15.91 21.46
C LYS A 310 30.78 16.16 20.57
N VAL A 311 30.33 15.15 19.83
CA VAL A 311 29.16 15.27 18.94
C VAL A 311 27.83 15.07 19.67
N TRP A 312 27.85 14.35 20.79
CA TRP A 312 26.68 14.10 21.62
C TRP A 312 26.39 15.24 22.61
N ALA A 313 27.40 16.02 23.00
CA ALA A 313 27.25 17.14 23.94
C ALA A 313 26.39 18.30 23.40
N GLY A 314 26.11 18.35 22.10
CA GLY A 314 25.25 19.36 21.49
C GLY A 314 25.86 20.76 21.49
N THR A 315 27.17 20.84 21.28
CA THR A 315 27.92 22.11 21.10
C THR A 315 28.12 22.45 19.62
N GLY A 316 27.56 21.66 18.70
CA GLY A 316 27.56 21.94 17.27
C GLY A 316 26.38 22.83 16.87
N PRO A 317 26.42 23.50 15.71
CA PRO A 317 25.33 24.35 15.24
C PRO A 317 24.05 23.59 14.82
N GLY A 318 24.05 22.25 14.80
CA GLY A 318 22.83 21.43 14.71
C GLY A 318 21.93 21.61 15.92
N LEU A 319 22.51 21.60 17.11
CA LEU A 319 21.84 21.82 18.39
C LEU A 319 21.95 23.28 18.88
N GLU A 320 22.66 24.15 18.16
CA GLU A 320 22.77 25.60 18.40
C GLU A 320 22.42 26.45 17.16
N GLN A 321 21.20 26.98 17.07
CA GLN A 321 20.82 27.88 15.97
C GLN A 321 21.37 29.29 16.17
N LYS A 322 22.02 29.85 15.14
CA LYS A 322 22.32 31.29 15.07
C LYS A 322 21.03 32.05 14.75
N VAL A 323 20.61 32.96 15.63
CA VAL A 323 19.34 33.70 15.46
C VAL A 323 19.57 35.11 14.91
N THR A 324 20.65 35.80 15.29
CA THR A 324 21.14 37.05 14.66
C THR A 324 22.46 37.47 15.32
N GLY A 325 23.46 37.91 14.55
CA GLY A 325 24.79 38.27 15.07
C GLY A 325 25.57 37.09 15.67
N ASN A 326 26.32 37.32 16.76
CA ASN A 326 27.08 36.28 17.49
C ASN A 326 26.22 35.48 18.50
N GLN A 327 24.89 35.72 18.55
CA GLN A 327 24.02 35.06 19.51
C GLN A 327 23.53 33.71 18.98
N ARG A 328 23.83 32.64 19.74
CA ARG A 328 23.40 31.27 19.47
C ARG A 328 22.33 30.85 20.47
N ILE A 329 21.27 30.18 19.99
CA ILE A 329 20.23 29.58 20.82
C ILE A 329 20.43 28.06 20.79
N ASN A 330 20.80 27.50 21.95
CA ASN A 330 20.88 26.05 22.13
C ASN A 330 19.44 25.49 22.22
N THR A 331 19.17 24.42 21.49
CA THR A 331 17.90 23.66 21.51
C THR A 331 17.59 23.07 22.90
N GLY A 332 18.59 23.03 23.78
CA GLY A 332 18.51 22.46 25.11
C GLY A 332 18.62 20.93 25.11
N MET A 333 18.83 20.29 23.96
CA MET A 333 18.94 18.84 23.82
C MET A 333 20.42 18.42 23.81
N GLN A 334 21.06 18.37 24.98
CA GLN A 334 22.46 18.02 25.13
C GLN A 334 22.59 16.63 25.75
N ARG A 335 23.43 15.76 25.19
CA ARG A 335 23.63 14.38 25.70
C ARG A 335 22.30 13.66 25.90
N LEU A 336 21.42 13.79 24.91
CA LEU A 336 20.09 13.20 24.94
C LEU A 336 20.18 11.76 24.47
N PHE A 337 19.60 10.84 25.26
CA PHE A 337 19.32 9.49 24.79
C PHE A 337 17.92 9.03 25.15
N VAL A 338 17.36 8.13 24.34
CA VAL A 338 16.16 7.35 24.63
C VAL A 338 16.58 5.92 24.90
N ALA A 339 16.06 5.34 25.99
CA ALA A 339 16.23 3.93 26.28
C ALA A 339 14.86 3.26 26.43
N MET A 340 14.79 2.00 26.04
CA MET A 340 13.57 1.22 26.13
C MET A 340 13.85 -0.24 26.42
N VAL A 341 12.92 -0.88 27.11
CA VAL A 341 12.91 -2.31 27.36
C VAL A 341 11.51 -2.85 27.11
N PRO A 342 11.31 -4.17 26.92
CA PRO A 342 9.97 -4.75 26.85
C PRO A 342 9.15 -4.39 28.09
N ARG A 343 7.83 -4.17 27.90
CA ARG A 343 6.93 -3.88 29.04
C ARG A 343 6.66 -5.11 29.90
N ASP A 344 6.76 -6.30 29.33
CA ASP A 344 6.76 -7.54 30.09
C ASP A 344 7.94 -7.55 31.07
N GLU A 345 7.64 -7.42 32.37
CA GLU A 345 8.64 -7.30 33.42
C GLU A 345 9.53 -8.55 33.54
N GLU A 346 9.02 -9.71 33.10
CA GLU A 346 9.71 -10.99 33.15
C GLU A 346 10.57 -11.25 31.90
N ALA A 347 10.42 -10.43 30.85
CA ALA A 347 11.25 -10.54 29.66
C ALA A 347 12.74 -10.38 30.01
N LEU A 348 13.59 -11.22 29.44
CA LEU A 348 15.03 -11.19 29.69
C LEU A 348 15.74 -10.28 28.70
N VAL A 349 16.43 -9.27 29.22
CA VAL A 349 17.39 -8.43 28.49
C VAL A 349 18.79 -9.00 28.73
N ILE A 350 19.56 -9.20 27.66
CA ILE A 350 20.87 -9.84 27.72
C ILE A 350 21.94 -8.79 27.45
N ALA A 351 22.77 -8.54 28.45
CA ALA A 351 23.93 -7.66 28.39
C ALA A 351 25.03 -8.18 27.44
N PRO A 352 25.94 -7.29 26.97
CA PRO A 352 27.04 -7.70 26.10
C PRO A 352 27.98 -8.76 26.69
N ASP A 353 28.08 -8.83 28.02
CA ASP A 353 28.85 -9.84 28.75
C ASP A 353 28.10 -11.19 28.93
N GLY A 354 26.87 -11.28 28.43
CA GLY A 354 25.98 -12.44 28.56
C GLY A 354 25.10 -12.44 29.82
N THR A 355 25.26 -11.45 30.71
CA THR A 355 24.43 -11.32 31.92
C THR A 355 22.96 -11.11 31.55
N ARG A 356 22.05 -11.75 32.29
CA ARG A 356 20.61 -11.68 32.07
C ARG A 356 19.96 -10.77 33.12
N HIS A 357 19.20 -9.79 32.66
CA HIS A 357 18.42 -8.90 33.50
C HIS A 357 16.94 -9.06 33.17
N LYS A 358 16.09 -9.18 34.18
CA LYS A 358 14.63 -9.03 33.97
C LYS A 358 14.35 -7.59 33.55
N ALA A 359 13.50 -7.39 32.55
CA ALA A 359 13.17 -6.06 32.06
C ALA A 359 12.60 -5.18 33.18
N GLY A 360 11.76 -5.71 34.07
CA GLY A 360 11.20 -4.98 35.22
C GLY A 360 12.25 -4.48 36.22
N ALA A 361 13.41 -5.15 36.33
CA ALA A 361 14.51 -4.74 37.19
C ALA A 361 15.37 -3.61 36.58
N ILE A 362 15.21 -3.32 35.29
CA ILE A 362 15.94 -2.24 34.62
C ILE A 362 15.14 -0.95 34.75
N SER A 363 15.64 0.00 35.53
CA SER A 363 15.09 1.36 35.51
C SER A 363 15.42 2.01 34.16
N VAL A 364 14.40 2.32 33.36
CA VAL A 364 14.55 3.20 32.19
C VAL A 364 14.38 4.64 32.68
N PRO A 365 15.04 5.64 32.06
CA PRO A 365 14.91 7.02 32.48
C PRO A 365 13.46 7.46 32.60
N THR A 366 13.02 7.76 33.83
CA THR A 366 11.65 8.16 34.11
C THR A 366 11.54 9.67 34.05
N GLY A 367 11.71 10.26 32.86
CA GLY A 367 11.09 11.56 32.66
C GLY A 367 11.73 12.53 31.70
N SER A 368 10.94 13.57 31.51
CA SER A 368 11.23 14.93 31.08
C SER A 368 12.44 15.62 31.75
N ASP A 369 13.39 14.88 32.34
CA ASP A 369 14.30 15.27 33.43
C ASP A 369 15.35 16.34 33.08
N GLY A 370 15.29 16.88 31.87
CA GLY A 370 16.04 18.08 31.48
C GLY A 370 15.35 18.96 30.44
N ILE A 371 14.23 18.52 29.85
CA ILE A 371 13.43 19.34 28.91
C ILE A 371 12.42 20.19 29.72
N ARG A 372 12.89 20.77 30.83
CA ARG A 372 12.16 21.71 31.70
C ARG A 372 12.90 23.06 31.84
N GLY A 373 14.00 23.26 31.13
CA GLY A 373 14.60 24.59 31.02
C GLY A 373 13.70 25.51 30.20
N ARG A 374 13.52 26.76 30.64
CA ARG A 374 12.77 27.81 29.91
C ARG A 374 13.09 27.83 28.41
N LEU A 375 14.29 27.44 27.97
CA LEU A 375 14.66 27.36 26.55
C LEU A 375 14.10 26.16 25.79
N ALA A 376 13.97 24.99 26.42
CA ALA A 376 13.33 23.83 25.80
C ALA A 376 11.79 23.91 25.92
N GLN A 377 11.29 24.57 26.97
CA GLN A 377 9.93 25.06 27.01
C GLN A 377 9.71 26.12 25.93
N VAL A 378 10.62 27.09 25.73
CA VAL A 378 10.53 28.08 24.64
C VAL A 378 10.70 27.44 23.27
N GLY A 379 11.48 26.38 23.10
CA GLY A 379 11.63 25.64 21.84
C GLY A 379 10.41 24.75 21.56
N SER A 380 9.88 24.07 22.57
CA SER A 380 8.60 23.38 22.51
C SER A 380 7.44 24.35 22.36
N GLU A 381 7.49 25.54 22.95
CA GLU A 381 6.55 26.65 22.83
C GLU A 381 6.81 27.44 21.56
N LEU A 382 7.96 27.36 20.88
CA LEU A 382 8.20 27.95 19.56
C LEU A 382 7.76 26.99 18.48
N MET A 383 7.90 25.68 18.69
CA MET A 383 7.32 24.65 17.84
C MET A 383 5.81 24.59 18.04
N GLN A 384 5.34 24.69 19.29
CA GLN A 384 3.94 24.82 19.63
C GLN A 384 3.41 26.20 19.26
N LYS A 385 4.16 27.31 19.37
CA LYS A 385 3.75 28.62 18.84
C LYS A 385 3.93 28.73 17.34
N ALA A 386 4.79 27.96 16.69
CA ALA A 386 4.81 27.83 15.23
C ALA A 386 3.58 27.03 14.80
N GLY A 387 3.20 26.01 15.58
CA GLY A 387 1.94 25.29 15.50
C GLY A 387 0.73 26.20 15.77
N GLU A 388 0.74 27.03 16.82
CA GLU A 388 -0.31 27.98 17.18
C GLU A 388 -0.24 29.24 16.31
N PHE A 389 0.87 29.56 15.67
CA PHE A 389 1.00 30.62 14.66
C PHE A 389 0.56 30.11 13.31
N GLN A 390 0.77 28.83 12.99
CA GLN A 390 0.08 28.11 11.92
C GLN A 390 -1.40 28.05 12.19
N GLU A 391 -1.82 27.72 13.41
CA GLU A 391 -3.22 27.65 13.83
C GLU A 391 -3.82 29.04 13.92
N ASN A 392 -3.09 30.07 14.35
CA ASN A 392 -3.52 31.47 14.34
C ASN A 392 -3.45 32.08 12.93
N LEU A 393 -2.57 31.67 12.03
CA LEU A 393 -2.63 32.09 10.62
C LEU A 393 -3.76 31.37 9.89
N ALA A 394 -4.04 30.12 10.24
CA ALA A 394 -5.19 29.36 9.74
C ALA A 394 -6.50 29.86 10.36
N GLN A 395 -6.51 30.27 11.63
CA GLN A 395 -7.64 30.88 12.33
C GLN A 395 -7.81 32.34 11.98
N ARG A 396 -6.75 33.10 11.66
CA ARG A 396 -6.81 34.51 11.24
C ARG A 396 -7.04 34.64 9.75
N GLY A 397 -6.53 33.70 8.95
CA GLY A 397 -7.01 33.42 7.60
C GLY A 397 -8.45 32.94 7.62
N GLY A 398 -8.81 32.06 8.55
CA GLY A 398 -10.18 31.62 8.84
C GLY A 398 -11.08 32.75 9.36
N GLN A 399 -10.54 33.71 10.11
CA GLN A 399 -11.24 34.89 10.62
C GLN A 399 -11.40 35.94 9.52
N LEU A 400 -10.40 36.13 8.66
CA LEU A 400 -10.51 36.98 7.47
C LEU A 400 -11.47 36.37 6.44
N ILE A 401 -11.54 35.03 6.38
CA ILE A 401 -12.59 34.29 5.65
C ILE A 401 -13.94 34.42 6.35
N GLN A 402 -14.03 34.37 7.70
CA GLN A 402 -15.26 34.61 8.46
C GLN A 402 -15.75 36.06 8.40
N GLU A 403 -14.83 37.03 8.32
CA GLU A 403 -15.09 38.45 8.14
C GLU A 403 -15.52 38.72 6.69
N ALA A 404 -14.96 38.01 5.71
CA ALA A 404 -15.46 37.97 4.34
C ALA A 404 -16.81 37.22 4.21
N GLN A 405 -17.07 36.24 5.09
CA GLN A 405 -18.34 35.50 5.21
C GLN A 405 -19.33 36.16 6.18
N SER A 406 -19.04 37.35 6.73
CA SER A 406 -19.89 38.02 7.73
C SER A 406 -21.25 38.50 7.17
N GLY A 407 -21.44 38.45 5.85
CA GLY A 407 -22.77 38.53 5.23
C GLY A 407 -23.64 37.27 5.44
N TRP A 408 -23.04 36.11 5.74
CA TRP A 408 -23.67 34.78 5.70
C TRP A 408 -24.00 34.20 7.09
N ALA A 409 -23.46 34.77 8.17
CA ALA A 409 -23.78 34.37 9.54
C ALA A 409 -25.24 34.70 9.96
N LYS A 410 -25.95 35.53 9.20
CA LYS A 410 -27.36 35.86 9.48
C LYS A 410 -28.35 34.73 9.21
N ASP A 411 -27.99 33.73 8.40
CA ASP A 411 -28.97 32.75 7.91
C ASP A 411 -28.96 31.41 8.66
N GLY A 412 -28.09 31.18 9.65
CA GLY A 412 -28.13 30.05 10.59
C GLY A 412 -27.85 28.64 10.05
N VAL A 413 -27.63 28.44 8.73
CA VAL A 413 -27.32 27.12 8.13
C VAL A 413 -26.01 26.58 8.69
N TRP A 414 -25.00 27.44 8.82
CA TRP A 414 -23.70 27.08 9.40
C TRP A 414 -23.77 26.74 10.88
N GLY A 415 -24.66 27.40 11.63
CA GLY A 415 -24.96 27.01 13.01
C GLY A 415 -25.54 25.60 13.08
N ALA A 416 -26.53 25.31 12.23
CA ALA A 416 -27.12 23.98 12.14
C ALA A 416 -26.11 22.90 11.70
N LEU A 417 -25.22 23.22 10.75
CA LEU A 417 -24.12 22.32 10.32
C LEU A 417 -23.12 22.08 11.47
N SER A 418 -22.74 23.11 12.22
CA SER A 418 -21.86 22.98 13.38
C SER A 418 -22.47 22.08 14.47
N HIS A 419 -23.78 22.22 14.73
CA HIS A 419 -24.50 21.34 15.64
C HIS A 419 -24.59 19.90 15.11
N LEU A 420 -24.87 19.71 13.81
CA LEU A 420 -24.84 18.38 13.19
C LEU A 420 -23.46 17.71 13.38
N TRP A 421 -22.37 18.49 13.28
CA TRP A 421 -21.00 18.02 13.51
C TRP A 421 -20.72 17.64 14.95
N SER A 422 -21.35 18.33 15.91
CA SER A 422 -21.31 17.92 17.32
C SER A 422 -22.10 16.62 17.62
N GLY A 423 -22.74 16.01 16.61
CA GLY A 423 -23.52 14.78 16.73
C GLY A 423 -25.01 15.00 16.92
N ASP A 424 -25.49 16.24 16.86
CA ASP A 424 -26.90 16.56 16.98
C ASP A 424 -27.65 16.31 15.66
N ALA A 425 -28.15 15.08 15.50
CA ALA A 425 -28.95 14.70 14.34
C ALA A 425 -30.29 15.46 14.24
N SER A 426 -30.74 16.18 15.29
CA SER A 426 -31.99 16.96 15.22
C SER A 426 -31.94 18.10 14.20
N GLN A 427 -30.73 18.52 13.79
CA GLN A 427 -30.54 19.57 12.79
C GLN A 427 -30.70 19.10 11.35
N VAL A 428 -30.75 17.79 11.08
CA VAL A 428 -30.83 17.23 9.71
C VAL A 428 -32.05 17.80 8.97
N GLU A 429 -33.23 17.79 9.59
CA GLU A 429 -34.44 18.29 8.95
C GLU A 429 -34.43 19.82 8.78
N ALA A 430 -33.80 20.55 9.71
CA ALA A 430 -33.63 21.99 9.58
C ALA A 430 -32.72 22.34 8.39
N ILE A 431 -31.61 21.63 8.21
CA ILE A 431 -30.70 21.81 7.06
C ILE A 431 -31.43 21.43 5.77
N ARG A 432 -32.14 20.30 5.75
CA ARG A 432 -32.93 19.88 4.58
C ARG A 432 -33.96 20.93 4.16
N LYS A 433 -34.76 21.44 5.12
CA LYS A 433 -35.79 22.45 4.85
C LYS A 433 -35.19 23.73 4.26
N ARG A 434 -34.00 24.12 4.72
CA ARG A 434 -33.28 25.29 4.20
C ARG A 434 -32.71 25.04 2.81
N ALA A 435 -32.12 23.86 2.59
CA ALA A 435 -31.63 23.46 1.27
C ALA A 435 -32.74 23.47 0.21
N LYS A 436 -33.99 23.09 0.57
CA LYS A 436 -35.14 23.15 -0.34
C LYS A 436 -35.45 24.56 -0.87
N THR A 437 -35.24 25.60 -0.06
CA THR A 437 -35.50 26.99 -0.44
C THR A 437 -34.24 27.73 -0.92
N ALA A 438 -33.08 27.08 -0.86
CA ALA A 438 -31.80 27.66 -1.22
C ALA A 438 -31.59 27.70 -2.74
N THR A 439 -30.73 28.63 -3.19
CA THR A 439 -30.29 28.65 -4.59
C THR A 439 -29.50 27.39 -4.93
N VAL A 440 -29.21 27.18 -6.22
CA VAL A 440 -28.46 25.99 -6.65
C VAL A 440 -27.03 26.03 -6.11
N GLU A 441 -26.42 27.22 -6.13
CA GLU A 441 -25.07 27.47 -5.58
C GLU A 441 -25.04 27.16 -4.08
N GLN A 442 -25.99 27.68 -3.32
CA GLN A 442 -26.09 27.42 -1.88
C GLN A 442 -26.30 25.93 -1.57
N ARG A 443 -27.08 25.21 -2.38
CA ARG A 443 -27.24 23.76 -2.25
C ARG A 443 -25.93 23.03 -2.54
N ALA A 444 -25.21 23.42 -3.59
CA ALA A 444 -23.92 22.83 -3.94
C ALA A 444 -22.90 23.04 -2.80
N GLU A 445 -22.85 24.23 -2.21
CA GLU A 445 -21.99 24.53 -1.06
C GLU A 445 -22.33 23.68 0.15
N ILE A 446 -23.62 23.53 0.49
CA ILE A 446 -24.06 22.65 1.57
C ILE A 446 -23.58 21.22 1.28
N VAL A 447 -23.84 20.68 0.09
CA VAL A 447 -23.42 19.32 -0.27
C VAL A 447 -21.90 19.17 -0.21
N ASN A 448 -21.13 20.07 -0.83
CA ASN A 448 -19.67 20.01 -0.81
C ASN A 448 -19.08 20.12 0.59
N HIS A 449 -19.71 20.90 1.47
CA HIS A 449 -19.31 20.96 2.87
C HIS A 449 -19.58 19.64 3.60
N LEU A 450 -20.78 19.05 3.42
CA LEU A 450 -21.12 17.73 3.97
C LEU A 450 -20.16 16.64 3.47
N LEU A 451 -19.74 16.69 2.19
CA LEU A 451 -18.79 15.74 1.60
C LEU A 451 -17.36 15.93 2.11
N SER A 452 -16.93 17.18 2.33
CA SER A 452 -15.55 17.51 2.74
C SER A 452 -15.27 17.24 4.21
N ALA A 453 -16.30 17.25 5.06
CA ALA A 453 -16.16 16.97 6.49
C ALA A 453 -15.78 15.50 6.80
N GLY A 454 -15.83 14.60 5.80
CA GLY A 454 -15.20 13.28 5.86
C GLY A 454 -15.95 12.22 6.68
N ILE A 455 -17.28 12.29 6.79
CA ILE A 455 -18.02 11.50 7.78
C ILE A 455 -18.87 10.37 7.16
N ASN A 456 -18.63 9.14 7.60
CA ASN A 456 -19.39 7.90 7.33
C ASN A 456 -20.63 7.75 8.24
N ARG A 457 -21.45 8.81 8.41
CA ARG A 457 -22.69 8.73 9.20
C ARG A 457 -23.88 8.66 8.25
N SER A 458 -24.70 7.62 8.41
CA SER A 458 -25.89 7.36 7.59
C SER A 458 -26.80 8.58 7.42
N HIS A 459 -27.09 9.33 8.49
CA HIS A 459 -27.96 10.50 8.42
C HIS A 459 -27.40 11.67 7.59
N ILE A 460 -26.06 11.80 7.46
CA ILE A 460 -25.45 12.81 6.58
C ILE A 460 -25.59 12.37 5.12
N GLN A 461 -25.39 11.10 4.85
CA GLN A 461 -25.55 10.53 3.51
C GLN A 461 -27.01 10.65 3.05
N ASP A 462 -27.95 10.31 3.94
CA ASP A 462 -29.38 10.52 3.72
C ASP A 462 -29.70 12.00 3.47
N LEU A 463 -29.08 12.92 4.20
CA LEU A 463 -29.26 14.35 3.98
C LEU A 463 -28.77 14.78 2.60
N VAL A 464 -27.55 14.38 2.20
CA VAL A 464 -27.00 14.66 0.87
C VAL A 464 -27.90 14.09 -0.22
N TYR A 465 -28.27 12.81 -0.11
CA TYR A 465 -29.20 12.16 -1.04
C TYR A 465 -30.55 12.90 -1.11
N ASN A 466 -31.12 13.31 0.03
CA ASN A 466 -32.38 14.06 0.06
C ASN A 466 -32.27 15.45 -0.57
N ILE A 467 -31.14 16.15 -0.41
CA ILE A 467 -30.91 17.45 -1.08
C ILE A 467 -30.86 17.27 -2.60
N LEU A 468 -30.18 16.22 -3.08
CA LEU A 468 -30.13 15.86 -4.50
C LEU A 468 -31.53 15.48 -5.02
N LYS A 469 -32.26 14.66 -4.27
CA LYS A 469 -33.62 14.21 -4.60
C LYS A 469 -34.64 15.34 -4.65
N ASP A 470 -34.56 16.27 -3.71
CA ASP A 470 -35.47 17.41 -3.59
C ASP A 470 -35.15 18.52 -4.61
N THR A 471 -34.05 18.40 -5.36
CA THR A 471 -33.67 19.35 -6.41
C THR A 471 -34.46 19.08 -7.69
N SER A 472 -35.11 20.11 -8.22
CA SER A 472 -35.87 20.04 -9.48
C SER A 472 -34.99 19.63 -10.67
N TRP A 473 -35.57 18.97 -11.67
CA TRP A 473 -34.85 18.50 -12.86
C TRP A 473 -34.26 19.63 -13.71
N GLU A 474 -34.81 20.85 -13.60
CA GLU A 474 -34.32 22.06 -14.24
C GLU A 474 -33.03 22.55 -13.57
N GLN A 475 -32.92 22.42 -12.25
CA GLN A 475 -31.79 22.86 -11.44
C GLN A 475 -30.70 21.80 -11.25
N PHE A 476 -31.06 20.52 -11.39
CA PHE A 476 -30.14 19.40 -11.16
C PHE A 476 -28.84 19.45 -11.99
N PRO A 477 -28.85 19.78 -13.31
CA PRO A 477 -27.61 19.87 -14.08
C PRO A 477 -26.62 20.90 -13.52
N GLU A 478 -27.13 22.06 -13.11
CA GLU A 478 -26.32 23.13 -12.52
C GLU A 478 -25.77 22.71 -11.16
N LEU A 479 -26.58 22.02 -10.33
CA LEU A 479 -26.17 21.52 -9.03
C LEU A 479 -24.99 20.52 -9.14
N ILE A 480 -25.14 19.49 -9.98
CA ILE A 480 -24.07 18.49 -10.16
C ILE A 480 -22.84 19.07 -10.88
N GLY A 481 -23.01 20.15 -11.64
CA GLY A 481 -21.92 20.94 -12.21
C GLY A 481 -20.94 21.45 -11.14
N GLN A 482 -21.47 21.78 -9.96
CA GLN A 482 -20.72 22.39 -8.84
C GLN A 482 -20.27 21.38 -7.76
N ILE A 483 -20.62 20.10 -7.88
CA ILE A 483 -20.25 19.06 -6.91
C ILE A 483 -19.13 18.16 -7.48
N ASP A 484 -18.22 17.73 -6.61
CA ASP A 484 -17.21 16.70 -6.92
C ASP A 484 -17.86 15.30 -6.92
N MET A 485 -18.02 14.73 -8.11
CA MET A 485 -18.70 13.46 -8.32
C MET A 485 -17.95 12.26 -7.74
N ARG A 486 -16.60 12.29 -7.68
CA ARG A 486 -15.83 11.19 -7.07
C ARG A 486 -16.01 11.19 -5.57
N LYS A 487 -15.96 12.38 -4.94
CA LYS A 487 -16.28 12.51 -3.52
C LYS A 487 -17.71 12.10 -3.22
N LEU A 488 -18.67 12.49 -4.05
CA LEU A 488 -20.06 12.11 -3.85
C LEU A 488 -20.25 10.58 -3.93
N ALA A 489 -19.70 9.92 -4.97
CA ALA A 489 -19.78 8.47 -5.15
C ALA A 489 -19.16 7.70 -3.96
N SER A 490 -17.97 8.11 -3.51
CA SER A 490 -17.26 7.47 -2.38
C SER A 490 -17.91 7.71 -1.01
N ARG A 491 -18.82 8.69 -0.88
CA ARG A 491 -19.45 9.04 0.41
C ARG A 491 -20.88 8.54 0.55
N LEU A 492 -21.58 8.22 -0.54
CA LEU A 492 -22.91 7.63 -0.49
C LEU A 492 -22.81 6.12 -0.27
N GLU A 493 -22.66 5.67 0.98
CA GLU A 493 -22.46 4.24 1.30
C GLU A 493 -23.69 3.38 0.98
N ASN A 494 -24.90 3.95 0.98
CA ASN A 494 -26.09 3.21 0.57
C ASN A 494 -26.12 2.98 -0.94
N ASP A 495 -25.98 1.73 -1.37
CA ASP A 495 -25.96 1.31 -2.79
C ASP A 495 -27.21 1.69 -3.57
N THR A 496 -28.38 1.52 -2.96
CA THR A 496 -29.64 1.89 -3.61
C THR A 496 -29.70 3.39 -3.90
N GLN A 497 -29.27 4.22 -2.94
CA GLN A 497 -29.20 5.67 -3.11
C GLN A 497 -28.14 6.07 -4.15
N ALA A 498 -26.95 5.47 -4.09
CA ALA A 498 -25.86 5.74 -5.03
C ALA A 498 -26.26 5.39 -6.47
N GLY A 499 -26.88 4.22 -6.70
CA GLY A 499 -27.40 3.81 -8.00
C GLY A 499 -28.51 4.72 -8.53
N GLN A 500 -29.39 5.21 -7.66
CA GLN A 500 -30.42 6.19 -8.03
C GLN A 500 -29.81 7.54 -8.42
N VAL A 501 -28.82 8.03 -7.66
CA VAL A 501 -28.11 9.27 -7.98
C VAL A 501 -27.39 9.13 -9.33
N LEU A 502 -26.74 7.99 -9.58
CA LEU A 502 -26.13 7.70 -10.88
C LEU A 502 -27.15 7.74 -12.02
N ALA A 503 -28.35 7.16 -11.83
CA ALA A 503 -29.43 7.22 -12.81
C ALA A 503 -29.93 8.66 -13.07
N TRP A 504 -29.98 9.51 -12.04
CA TRP A 504 -30.36 10.92 -12.19
C TRP A 504 -29.30 11.73 -12.94
N ILE A 505 -28.02 11.48 -12.67
CA ILE A 505 -26.90 12.08 -13.40
C ILE A 505 -26.97 11.67 -14.87
N ALA A 506 -27.10 10.36 -15.14
CA ALA A 506 -27.22 9.83 -16.49
C ALA A 506 -28.38 10.47 -17.26
N LYS A 507 -29.58 10.48 -16.69
CA LYS A 507 -30.77 11.11 -17.29
C LYS A 507 -30.55 12.59 -17.61
N THR A 508 -29.81 13.29 -16.75
CA THR A 508 -29.56 14.72 -16.89
C THR A 508 -28.57 15.01 -18.03
N GLU A 509 -27.48 14.26 -18.11
CA GLU A 509 -26.46 14.45 -19.15
C GLU A 509 -26.91 13.94 -20.52
N VAL A 510 -27.71 12.86 -20.58
CA VAL A 510 -28.25 12.27 -21.83
C VAL A 510 -29.14 13.22 -22.62
N LYS A 511 -29.56 14.36 -22.07
CA LYS A 511 -30.22 15.43 -22.85
C LYS A 511 -29.41 15.84 -24.10
N ASN A 512 -28.09 15.65 -24.10
CA ASN A 512 -27.21 15.89 -25.25
C ASN A 512 -26.90 14.64 -26.09
N GLY A 513 -27.69 13.58 -25.95
CA GLY A 513 -27.58 12.32 -26.69
C GLY A 513 -26.62 11.29 -26.10
N LYS A 514 -25.75 11.67 -25.16
CA LYS A 514 -24.81 10.78 -24.45
C LYS A 514 -24.62 11.25 -23.00
N THR A 515 -24.16 10.37 -22.11
CA THR A 515 -23.68 10.81 -20.78
C THR A 515 -22.37 11.61 -20.92
N GLY A 516 -22.01 12.34 -19.87
CA GLY A 516 -20.87 13.25 -19.85
C GLY A 516 -19.87 12.95 -18.73
N PRO A 517 -18.91 13.87 -18.50
CA PRO A 517 -17.83 13.67 -17.54
C PRO A 517 -18.30 13.50 -16.09
N LYS A 518 -19.49 14.01 -15.72
CA LYS A 518 -20.00 13.86 -14.35
C LYS A 518 -20.49 12.43 -14.10
N PHE A 519 -21.18 11.83 -15.07
CA PHE A 519 -21.52 10.41 -15.04
C PHE A 519 -20.25 9.56 -14.95
N ASP A 520 -19.29 9.78 -15.84
CA ASP A 520 -18.06 8.98 -15.91
C ASP A 520 -17.31 9.01 -14.58
N ALA A 521 -17.12 10.21 -14.01
CA ALA A 521 -16.45 10.38 -12.72
C ALA A 521 -17.17 9.66 -11.57
N PHE A 522 -18.50 9.65 -11.57
CA PHE A 522 -19.29 8.98 -10.53
C PHE A 522 -19.29 7.46 -10.71
N ALA A 523 -19.61 6.98 -11.92
CA ALA A 523 -19.77 5.57 -12.25
C ALA A 523 -18.45 4.79 -12.10
N VAL A 524 -17.35 5.35 -12.59
CA VAL A 524 -16.02 4.73 -12.47
C VAL A 524 -15.57 4.70 -11.01
N CYS A 525 -15.91 5.73 -10.22
CA CYS A 525 -15.58 5.73 -8.79
C CYS A 525 -16.39 4.67 -8.02
N LEU A 526 -17.63 4.38 -8.41
CA LEU A 526 -18.38 3.25 -7.84
C LEU A 526 -17.72 1.92 -8.20
N ALA A 527 -17.39 1.71 -9.47
CA ALA A 527 -16.74 0.49 -9.93
C ALA A 527 -15.38 0.27 -9.25
N GLN A 528 -14.55 1.32 -9.16
CA GLN A 528 -13.23 1.26 -8.50
C GLN A 528 -13.32 0.96 -7.00
N ASN A 529 -14.44 1.32 -6.37
CA ASN A 529 -14.68 1.03 -4.95
C ASN A 529 -15.47 -0.28 -4.77
N HIS A 530 -15.59 -1.11 -5.81
CA HIS A 530 -16.26 -2.41 -5.72
C HIS A 530 -17.68 -2.25 -5.15
N ARG A 531 -18.46 -1.37 -5.80
CA ARG A 531 -19.85 -0.99 -5.42
C ARG A 531 -20.85 -1.61 -6.39
N GLU A 532 -20.75 -2.91 -6.63
CA GLU A 532 -21.56 -3.70 -7.56
C GLU A 532 -23.06 -3.56 -7.30
N ALA A 533 -23.50 -3.57 -6.04
CA ALA A 533 -24.91 -3.35 -5.69
C ALA A 533 -25.43 -1.96 -6.12
N ALA A 534 -24.58 -0.92 -6.12
CA ALA A 534 -24.96 0.41 -6.62
C ALA A 534 -25.08 0.43 -8.15
N ILE A 535 -24.18 -0.28 -8.84
CA ILE A 535 -24.21 -0.43 -10.29
C ILE A 535 -25.47 -1.20 -10.70
N GLU A 536 -25.79 -2.29 -10.00
CA GLU A 536 -27.04 -3.02 -10.18
C GLU A 536 -28.27 -2.16 -9.92
N ALA A 537 -28.28 -1.36 -8.85
CA ALA A 537 -29.37 -0.43 -8.58
C ALA A 537 -29.55 0.61 -9.69
N PHE A 538 -28.45 1.05 -10.33
CA PHE A 538 -28.49 1.91 -11.51
C PHE A 538 -29.09 1.18 -12.72
N LEU A 539 -28.61 -0.02 -13.04
CA LEU A 539 -29.09 -0.85 -14.16
C LEU A 539 -30.57 -1.19 -14.02
N ASN A 540 -31.01 -1.44 -12.80
CA ASN A 540 -32.38 -1.82 -12.46
C ASN A 540 -33.31 -0.63 -12.24
N SER A 541 -32.80 0.61 -12.27
CA SER A 541 -33.63 1.79 -12.13
C SER A 541 -34.60 1.97 -13.31
N HIS A 542 -35.81 2.45 -13.02
CA HIS A 542 -36.80 2.69 -14.07
C HIS A 542 -36.29 3.68 -15.13
N PHE A 543 -35.50 4.68 -14.74
CA PHE A 543 -34.87 5.61 -15.68
C PHE A 543 -33.93 4.90 -16.66
N THR A 544 -33.10 3.99 -16.17
CA THR A 544 -32.14 3.27 -17.01
C THR A 544 -32.85 2.29 -17.94
N ARG A 545 -33.82 1.52 -17.44
CA ARG A 545 -34.55 0.52 -18.24
C ARG A 545 -35.45 1.15 -19.30
N GLU A 546 -36.29 2.12 -18.92
CA GLU A 546 -37.22 2.76 -19.87
C GLU A 546 -36.50 3.71 -20.82
N GLY A 547 -35.49 4.42 -20.31
CA GLY A 547 -34.70 5.38 -21.10
C GLY A 547 -33.55 4.77 -21.89
N GLN A 548 -33.31 3.46 -21.72
CA GLN A 548 -32.12 2.77 -22.24
C GLN A 548 -30.83 3.56 -21.96
N LEU A 549 -30.69 4.10 -20.74
CA LEU A 549 -29.62 5.06 -20.45
C LEU A 549 -28.23 4.44 -20.65
N LEU A 550 -28.07 3.14 -20.42
CA LEU A 550 -26.80 2.46 -20.66
C LEU A 550 -26.36 2.51 -22.12
N HIS A 551 -27.30 2.45 -23.09
CA HIS A 551 -27.00 2.62 -24.52
C HIS A 551 -26.48 4.03 -24.87
N LYS A 552 -26.67 5.00 -23.96
CA LYS A 552 -26.21 6.38 -24.12
C LYS A 552 -24.89 6.65 -23.39
N VAL A 553 -24.41 5.69 -22.60
CA VAL A 553 -23.09 5.76 -21.97
C VAL A 553 -22.01 5.52 -23.04
N PRO A 554 -20.93 6.32 -23.11
CA PRO A 554 -19.82 6.01 -23.99
C PRO A 554 -19.26 4.60 -23.73
N ALA A 555 -18.97 3.84 -24.79
CA ALA A 555 -18.37 2.50 -24.66
C ALA A 555 -17.08 2.51 -23.80
N ALA A 556 -16.28 3.57 -23.90
CA ALA A 556 -15.07 3.74 -23.09
C ALA A 556 -15.36 3.78 -21.58
N ALA A 557 -16.48 4.39 -21.15
CA ALA A 557 -16.87 4.46 -19.75
C ALA A 557 -17.39 3.11 -19.25
N VAL A 558 -18.22 2.41 -20.04
CA VAL A 558 -18.65 1.03 -19.70
C VAL A 558 -17.45 0.10 -19.56
N ARG A 559 -16.51 0.15 -20.52
CA ARG A 559 -15.27 -0.62 -20.47
C ARG A 559 -14.48 -0.33 -19.19
N LEU A 560 -14.31 0.94 -18.84
CA LEU A 560 -13.57 1.33 -17.64
C LEU A 560 -14.28 0.86 -16.36
N MET A 561 -15.61 0.86 -16.31
CA MET A 561 -16.35 0.28 -15.18
C MET A 561 -16.08 -1.21 -15.05
N VAL A 562 -16.10 -1.96 -16.16
CA VAL A 562 -15.79 -3.41 -16.15
C VAL A 562 -14.35 -3.65 -15.73
N GLU A 563 -13.37 -2.93 -16.30
CA GLU A 563 -11.95 -3.01 -15.92
C GLU A 563 -11.76 -2.75 -14.41
N LYS A 564 -12.47 -1.77 -13.86
CA LYS A 564 -12.40 -1.45 -12.43
C LYS A 564 -13.03 -2.49 -11.51
N LEU A 565 -14.10 -3.16 -11.93
CA LEU A 565 -14.68 -4.25 -11.15
C LEU A 565 -13.77 -5.50 -11.14
N MET A 566 -12.96 -5.69 -12.18
CA MET A 566 -11.98 -6.78 -12.26
C MET A 566 -10.64 -6.47 -11.57
N GLU A 567 -10.46 -5.27 -10.99
CA GLU A 567 -9.21 -4.92 -10.29
C GLU A 567 -9.15 -5.61 -8.92
N GLY A 568 -8.49 -6.76 -8.84
CA GLY A 568 -8.29 -7.47 -7.56
C GLY A 568 -8.90 -8.86 -7.58
N VAL A 569 -9.49 -9.27 -6.46
CA VAL A 569 -10.26 -10.52 -6.38
C VAL A 569 -11.72 -10.17 -6.63
N THR A 570 -12.28 -10.67 -7.73
CA THR A 570 -13.69 -10.48 -8.08
C THR A 570 -14.55 -11.46 -7.30
N ASP A 571 -15.66 -10.99 -6.71
CA ASP A 571 -16.68 -11.86 -6.11
C ASP A 571 -17.90 -12.08 -7.02
N SER A 572 -18.77 -13.03 -6.63
CA SER A 572 -19.95 -13.40 -7.43
C SER A 572 -20.92 -12.25 -7.73
N ALA A 573 -20.99 -11.23 -6.88
CA ALA A 573 -21.87 -10.08 -7.09
C ALA A 573 -21.25 -9.11 -8.11
N GLU A 574 -19.94 -8.96 -8.08
CA GLU A 574 -19.19 -8.16 -9.05
C GLU A 574 -19.19 -8.80 -10.44
N GLU A 575 -19.03 -10.13 -10.50
CA GLU A 575 -19.20 -10.92 -11.73
C GLU A 575 -20.58 -10.67 -12.37
N THR A 576 -21.63 -10.72 -11.55
CA THR A 576 -23.00 -10.47 -11.98
C THR A 576 -23.14 -9.04 -12.53
N ALA A 577 -22.55 -8.06 -11.86
CA ALA A 577 -22.57 -6.67 -12.32
C ALA A 577 -21.77 -6.46 -13.62
N ILE A 578 -20.63 -7.12 -13.78
CA ILE A 578 -19.86 -7.15 -15.03
C ILE A 578 -20.72 -7.72 -16.15
N TYR A 579 -21.36 -8.88 -15.92
CA TYR A 579 -22.22 -9.53 -16.89
C TYR A 579 -23.40 -8.63 -17.30
N HIS A 580 -24.11 -8.03 -16.35
CA HIS A 580 -25.25 -7.16 -16.64
C HIS A 580 -24.84 -5.83 -17.30
N LEU A 581 -23.67 -5.26 -16.96
CA LEU A 581 -23.12 -4.11 -17.67
C LEU A 581 -22.91 -4.43 -19.15
N LEU A 582 -22.28 -5.56 -19.45
CA LEU A 582 -22.05 -6.01 -20.82
C LEU A 582 -23.37 -6.35 -21.54
N GLN A 583 -24.28 -7.04 -20.86
CA GLN A 583 -25.60 -7.41 -21.39
C GLN A 583 -26.43 -6.21 -21.80
N GLY A 584 -26.40 -5.15 -20.99
CA GLY A 584 -27.22 -3.96 -21.23
C GLY A 584 -26.64 -3.00 -22.27
N THR A 585 -25.51 -3.32 -22.91
CA THR A 585 -24.97 -2.51 -24.02
C THR A 585 -25.71 -2.74 -25.34
N SER A 586 -25.72 -1.73 -26.23
CA SER A 586 -26.13 -1.96 -27.62
C SER A 586 -25.07 -2.77 -28.36
N TRP A 587 -25.39 -3.45 -29.47
CA TRP A 587 -24.40 -4.22 -30.24
C TRP A 587 -23.20 -3.38 -30.69
N GLU A 588 -23.42 -2.14 -31.13
CA GLU A 588 -22.36 -1.22 -31.54
C GLU A 588 -21.49 -0.77 -30.37
N GLN A 589 -22.10 -0.60 -29.18
CA GLN A 589 -21.39 -0.26 -27.95
C GLN A 589 -20.60 -1.46 -27.44
N PHE A 590 -21.19 -2.66 -27.46
CA PHE A 590 -20.57 -3.92 -27.09
C PHE A 590 -19.32 -4.18 -27.93
N ASP A 591 -19.39 -4.04 -29.26
CA ASP A 591 -18.24 -4.17 -30.17
C ASP A 591 -17.09 -3.22 -29.78
N GLN A 592 -17.42 -1.96 -29.49
CA GLN A 592 -16.44 -0.97 -29.06
C GLN A 592 -15.82 -1.30 -27.69
N VAL A 593 -16.62 -1.79 -26.73
CA VAL A 593 -16.12 -2.24 -25.43
C VAL A 593 -15.14 -3.40 -25.62
N LEU A 594 -15.57 -4.44 -26.34
CA LEU A 594 -14.79 -5.66 -26.55
C LEU A 594 -13.48 -5.43 -27.31
N SER A 595 -13.47 -4.52 -28.27
CA SER A 595 -12.26 -4.22 -29.07
C SER A 595 -11.05 -3.76 -28.25
N ARG A 596 -11.25 -3.39 -26.98
CA ARG A 596 -10.21 -2.90 -26.06
C ARG A 596 -10.28 -3.52 -24.68
N LEU A 597 -11.16 -4.48 -24.45
CA LEU A 597 -11.32 -5.16 -23.16
C LEU A 597 -10.54 -6.49 -23.22
N ASN A 598 -9.77 -6.80 -22.19
CA ASN A 598 -9.09 -8.10 -22.08
C ASN A 598 -10.13 -9.20 -21.81
N MET A 599 -10.53 -9.93 -22.85
CA MET A 599 -11.60 -10.93 -22.74
C MET A 599 -11.13 -12.22 -22.07
N GLY A 600 -9.82 -12.49 -22.08
CA GLY A 600 -9.23 -13.53 -21.24
C GLY A 600 -9.44 -13.23 -19.75
N GLY A 601 -9.24 -11.97 -19.34
CA GLY A 601 -9.52 -11.51 -17.98
C GLY A 601 -11.00 -11.58 -17.63
N VAL A 602 -11.90 -11.09 -18.48
CA VAL A 602 -13.35 -11.22 -18.22
C VAL A 602 -13.76 -12.70 -18.07
N ALA A 603 -13.20 -13.59 -18.89
CA ALA A 603 -13.47 -15.02 -18.79
C ALA A 603 -12.86 -15.68 -17.55
N SER A 604 -11.76 -15.16 -17.00
CA SER A 604 -11.20 -15.64 -15.73
C SER A 604 -12.06 -15.22 -14.54
N GLU A 605 -12.62 -14.01 -14.57
CA GLU A 605 -13.42 -13.50 -13.46
C GLU A 605 -14.83 -14.12 -13.41
N LEU A 606 -15.50 -14.37 -14.55
CA LEU A 606 -16.87 -14.88 -14.54
C LEU A 606 -16.95 -16.36 -14.14
N GLU A 607 -17.10 -16.65 -12.85
CA GLU A 607 -17.34 -17.98 -12.27
C GLU A 607 -18.67 -18.61 -12.72
N ASN A 608 -19.64 -17.76 -13.03
CA ASN A 608 -20.88 -18.05 -13.71
C ASN A 608 -20.78 -18.87 -15.02
N ALA A 609 -20.84 -20.22 -15.03
CA ALA A 609 -20.80 -20.99 -16.30
C ALA A 609 -21.91 -20.62 -17.30
N GLN A 610 -23.12 -20.31 -16.81
CA GLN A 610 -24.23 -19.87 -17.65
C GLN A 610 -24.00 -18.43 -18.16
N GLU A 611 -23.50 -17.54 -17.32
CA GLU A 611 -23.21 -16.14 -17.67
C GLU A 611 -22.06 -16.04 -18.67
N LEU A 612 -20.96 -16.76 -18.43
CA LEU A 612 -19.84 -16.87 -19.35
C LEU A 612 -20.27 -17.57 -20.66
N GLY A 613 -21.14 -18.58 -20.60
CA GLY A 613 -21.74 -19.21 -21.77
C GLY A 613 -22.56 -18.22 -22.61
N ASN A 614 -23.40 -17.40 -21.97
CA ASN A 614 -24.17 -16.35 -22.62
C ASN A 614 -23.25 -15.28 -23.25
N LEU A 615 -22.22 -14.83 -22.52
CA LEU A 615 -21.24 -13.88 -23.02
C LEU A 615 -20.48 -14.44 -24.22
N THR A 616 -20.07 -15.70 -24.16
CA THR A 616 -19.41 -16.41 -25.27
C THR A 616 -20.33 -16.48 -26.50
N ALA A 617 -21.63 -16.69 -26.30
CA ALA A 617 -22.62 -16.64 -27.37
C ALA A 617 -22.64 -15.27 -28.06
N TRP A 618 -22.67 -14.18 -27.27
CA TRP A 618 -22.70 -12.82 -27.78
C TRP A 618 -21.42 -12.44 -28.52
N VAL A 619 -20.25 -12.80 -27.99
CA VAL A 619 -18.96 -12.58 -28.65
C VAL A 619 -18.89 -13.36 -29.97
N THR A 620 -19.41 -14.59 -30.00
CA THR A 620 -19.52 -15.39 -31.24
C THR A 620 -20.46 -14.73 -32.24
N GLU A 621 -21.63 -14.28 -31.81
CA GLU A 621 -22.60 -13.57 -32.65
C GLU A 621 -22.03 -12.27 -33.21
N LEU A 622 -21.29 -11.51 -32.39
CA LEU A 622 -20.60 -10.32 -32.84
C LEU A 622 -19.56 -10.66 -33.91
N GLY A 623 -18.72 -11.68 -33.68
CA GLY A 623 -17.75 -12.14 -34.66
C GLY A 623 -18.38 -12.54 -36.00
N MET A 624 -19.57 -13.15 -35.98
CA MET A 624 -20.32 -13.44 -37.21
C MET A 624 -20.77 -12.15 -37.93
N LYS A 625 -21.19 -11.13 -37.17
CA LYS A 625 -21.66 -9.84 -37.73
C LYS A 625 -20.54 -8.95 -38.25
N THR A 626 -19.40 -8.88 -37.54
CA THR A 626 -18.32 -7.92 -37.79
C THR A 626 -17.06 -8.54 -38.37
N GLN A 627 -16.97 -9.87 -38.40
CA GLN A 627 -15.75 -10.62 -38.70
C GLN A 627 -14.58 -10.35 -37.73
N HIS A 628 -14.86 -9.79 -36.54
CA HIS A 628 -13.88 -9.60 -35.47
C HIS A 628 -13.94 -10.77 -34.48
N TRP A 629 -12.90 -11.61 -34.46
CA TRP A 629 -12.88 -12.87 -33.71
C TRP A 629 -11.90 -12.91 -32.52
N SER A 630 -11.17 -11.83 -32.24
CA SER A 630 -10.13 -11.79 -31.20
C SER A 630 -10.69 -12.10 -29.82
N GLY A 631 -11.81 -11.48 -29.43
CA GLY A 631 -12.44 -11.73 -28.14
C GLY A 631 -12.86 -13.20 -27.95
N LEU A 632 -13.35 -13.86 -29.01
CA LEU A 632 -13.68 -15.29 -28.93
C LEU A 632 -12.42 -16.14 -28.76
N SER A 633 -11.35 -15.80 -29.49
CA SER A 633 -10.07 -16.51 -29.38
C SER A 633 -9.47 -16.40 -27.98
N GLU A 634 -9.56 -15.24 -27.33
CA GLU A 634 -9.10 -15.02 -25.95
C GLU A 634 -9.91 -15.84 -24.94
N ILE A 635 -11.25 -15.84 -25.05
CA ILE A 635 -12.12 -16.67 -24.19
C ILE A 635 -11.75 -18.16 -24.34
N LEU A 636 -11.58 -18.66 -25.57
CA LEU A 636 -11.21 -20.05 -25.80
C LEU A 636 -9.85 -20.39 -25.19
N THR A 637 -8.87 -19.48 -25.27
CA THR A 637 -7.56 -19.67 -24.63
C THR A 637 -7.70 -19.74 -23.11
N GLN A 638 -8.57 -18.92 -22.51
CA GLN A 638 -8.82 -18.96 -21.07
C GLN A 638 -9.51 -20.27 -20.63
N LEU A 639 -10.50 -20.73 -21.40
CA LEU A 639 -11.16 -22.03 -21.18
C LEU A 639 -10.18 -23.21 -21.27
N GLU A 640 -9.14 -23.11 -22.11
CA GLU A 640 -8.08 -24.11 -22.24
C GLU A 640 -7.12 -24.12 -21.04
N SER A 641 -6.83 -22.96 -20.44
CA SER A 641 -5.73 -22.78 -19.49
C SER A 641 -6.12 -22.83 -18.00
N THR A 642 -7.33 -22.39 -17.63
CA THR A 642 -7.63 -22.06 -16.22
C THR A 642 -8.83 -22.74 -15.61
N LEU A 643 -9.83 -23.10 -16.40
CA LEU A 643 -11.06 -23.64 -15.85
C LEU A 643 -10.91 -25.14 -15.60
N GLU A 644 -11.33 -25.58 -14.40
CA GLU A 644 -11.54 -27.00 -14.16
C GLU A 644 -12.38 -27.55 -15.31
N TYR A 645 -11.87 -28.60 -15.93
CA TYR A 645 -12.29 -29.13 -17.22
C TYR A 645 -13.80 -29.40 -17.40
N THR A 646 -14.55 -29.55 -16.30
CA THR A 646 -16.02 -29.68 -16.29
C THR A 646 -16.76 -28.40 -16.69
N ARG A 647 -16.13 -27.23 -16.60
CA ARG A 647 -16.80 -25.93 -16.78
C ARG A 647 -16.74 -25.41 -18.22
N ALA A 648 -15.73 -25.79 -18.98
CA ALA A 648 -15.61 -25.41 -20.40
C ALA A 648 -16.74 -26.01 -21.26
N ASP A 649 -17.15 -27.26 -20.97
CA ASP A 649 -18.22 -27.95 -21.69
C ASP A 649 -19.57 -27.25 -21.53
N ASP A 650 -19.89 -26.81 -20.31
CA ASP A 650 -21.15 -26.11 -20.02
C ASP A 650 -21.19 -24.70 -20.61
N VAL A 651 -20.06 -23.99 -20.57
CA VAL A 651 -19.92 -22.67 -21.22
C VAL A 651 -20.13 -22.80 -22.73
N LEU A 652 -19.40 -23.71 -23.39
CA LEU A 652 -19.51 -23.90 -24.84
C LEU A 652 -20.86 -24.51 -25.24
N GLY A 653 -21.39 -25.44 -24.45
CA GLY A 653 -22.72 -26.02 -24.63
C GLY A 653 -23.79 -24.94 -24.62
N THR A 654 -23.77 -24.06 -23.61
CA THR A 654 -24.65 -22.89 -23.52
C THR A 654 -24.47 -21.97 -24.72
N ALA A 655 -23.23 -21.62 -25.05
CA ALA A 655 -22.92 -20.63 -26.09
C ALA A 655 -23.37 -21.08 -27.49
N LEU A 656 -23.11 -22.34 -27.84
CA LEU A 656 -23.33 -22.87 -29.19
C LEU A 656 -24.76 -23.38 -29.40
N THR A 657 -25.50 -23.66 -28.32
CA THR A 657 -26.93 -23.99 -28.40
C THR A 657 -27.83 -22.76 -28.34
N ALA A 658 -27.27 -21.58 -28.00
CA ALA A 658 -27.99 -20.32 -28.08
C ALA A 658 -28.61 -20.12 -29.47
N THR A 659 -29.87 -19.70 -29.51
CA THR A 659 -30.66 -19.61 -30.75
C THR A 659 -30.01 -18.72 -31.80
N SER A 660 -29.30 -17.67 -31.38
CA SER A 660 -28.60 -16.76 -32.29
C SER A 660 -27.37 -17.39 -32.96
N VAL A 661 -26.80 -18.46 -32.40
CA VAL A 661 -25.59 -19.12 -32.87
C VAL A 661 -25.88 -20.43 -33.60
N LYS A 662 -26.85 -21.22 -33.11
CA LYS A 662 -27.13 -22.60 -33.56
C LYS A 662 -27.33 -22.78 -35.07
N GLY A 663 -27.83 -21.76 -35.78
CA GLY A 663 -28.07 -21.78 -37.23
C GLY A 663 -26.92 -21.21 -38.10
N GLN A 664 -25.88 -20.67 -37.47
CA GLN A 664 -24.83 -19.88 -38.14
C GLN A 664 -23.42 -20.40 -37.84
N LEU A 665 -23.30 -21.56 -37.18
CA LEU A 665 -22.02 -22.17 -36.82
C LEU A 665 -21.03 -22.31 -37.98
N ASN A 666 -21.50 -22.43 -39.23
CA ASN A 666 -20.64 -22.50 -40.42
C ASN A 666 -19.91 -21.18 -40.75
N GLN A 667 -20.31 -20.07 -40.14
CA GLN A 667 -19.67 -18.75 -40.28
C GLN A 667 -18.48 -18.56 -39.34
N ILE A 668 -18.37 -19.35 -38.27
CA ILE A 668 -17.22 -19.30 -37.34
C ILE A 668 -15.96 -19.79 -38.07
N PRO A 669 -14.80 -19.10 -38.00
CA PRO A 669 -13.58 -19.53 -38.67
C PRO A 669 -13.19 -20.97 -38.34
N ALA A 670 -12.72 -21.71 -39.34
CA ALA A 670 -12.44 -23.14 -39.21
C ALA A 670 -11.47 -23.47 -38.06
N HIS A 671 -10.47 -22.62 -37.81
CA HIS A 671 -9.52 -22.81 -36.71
C HIS A 671 -10.17 -22.64 -35.32
N LEU A 672 -11.11 -21.70 -35.16
CA LEU A 672 -11.85 -21.53 -33.90
C LEU A 672 -12.88 -22.65 -33.70
N ARG A 673 -13.58 -23.05 -34.76
CA ARG A 673 -14.46 -24.23 -34.70
C ARG A 673 -13.71 -25.48 -34.28
N LYS A 674 -12.50 -25.69 -34.81
CA LYS A 674 -11.65 -26.80 -34.41
C LYS A 674 -11.30 -26.73 -32.91
N ARG A 675 -10.88 -25.57 -32.40
CA ARG A 675 -10.61 -25.39 -30.96
C ARG A 675 -11.84 -25.70 -30.09
N MET A 676 -13.02 -25.22 -30.49
CA MET A 676 -14.28 -25.54 -29.81
C MET A 676 -14.60 -27.04 -29.83
N ILE A 677 -14.36 -27.72 -30.96
CA ILE A 677 -14.51 -29.18 -31.06
C ILE A 677 -13.51 -29.87 -30.14
N ASP A 678 -12.24 -29.46 -30.14
CA ASP A 678 -11.19 -30.08 -29.33
C ASP A 678 -11.50 -29.92 -27.82
N LEU A 679 -12.01 -28.75 -27.40
CA LEU A 679 -12.48 -28.52 -26.03
C LEU A 679 -13.68 -29.41 -25.65
N LEU A 680 -14.66 -29.54 -26.55
CA LEU A 680 -15.87 -30.36 -26.32
C LEU A 680 -15.62 -31.87 -26.49
N ASP A 681 -14.63 -32.29 -27.30
CA ASP A 681 -14.39 -33.70 -27.64
C ASP A 681 -13.43 -34.40 -26.67
N ASP A 682 -12.91 -33.72 -25.65
CA ASP A 682 -12.08 -34.40 -24.65
C ASP A 682 -12.88 -35.55 -24.01
N ARG A 683 -12.45 -36.78 -24.30
CA ARG A 683 -13.18 -38.04 -24.06
C ARG A 683 -13.15 -38.50 -22.61
N THR A 684 -12.51 -37.74 -21.73
CA THR A 684 -12.30 -38.09 -20.33
C THR A 684 -13.43 -37.60 -19.40
N ARG A 685 -14.50 -36.97 -19.94
CA ARG A 685 -15.37 -36.07 -19.16
C ARG A 685 -16.87 -36.40 -19.19
N TRP A 686 -17.58 -35.94 -18.17
CA TRP A 686 -19.04 -35.93 -18.10
C TRP A 686 -19.56 -34.70 -18.86
N ARG A 687 -20.22 -34.90 -20.01
CA ARG A 687 -20.76 -33.81 -20.83
C ARG A 687 -22.20 -33.51 -20.46
N SER A 688 -22.58 -32.24 -20.39
CA SER A 688 -23.99 -31.86 -20.35
C SER A 688 -24.67 -32.13 -21.70
N ASP A 689 -25.99 -32.28 -21.70
CA ASP A 689 -26.77 -32.45 -22.94
C ASP A 689 -26.55 -31.29 -23.93
N ALA A 690 -26.35 -30.08 -23.41
CA ALA A 690 -26.04 -28.90 -24.21
C ALA A 690 -24.69 -29.04 -24.93
N ALA A 691 -23.65 -29.50 -24.22
CA ALA A 691 -22.32 -29.76 -24.79
C ALA A 691 -22.37 -30.85 -25.88
N ILE A 692 -23.12 -31.94 -25.65
CA ILE A 692 -23.32 -33.00 -26.64
C ILE A 692 -24.03 -32.47 -27.89
N GLN A 693 -25.08 -31.67 -27.72
CA GLN A 693 -25.78 -31.05 -28.85
C GLN A 693 -24.88 -30.09 -29.63
N ALA A 694 -24.09 -29.26 -28.94
CA ALA A 694 -23.13 -28.34 -29.53
C ALA A 694 -22.06 -29.08 -30.36
N LEU A 695 -21.45 -30.12 -29.80
CA LEU A 695 -20.43 -30.92 -30.48
C LEU A 695 -21.00 -31.58 -31.75
N ASN A 696 -22.18 -32.20 -31.63
CA ASN A 696 -22.86 -32.83 -32.78
C ASN A 696 -23.21 -31.81 -33.88
N ALA A 697 -23.53 -30.57 -33.51
CA ALA A 697 -23.82 -29.51 -34.47
C ALA A 697 -22.54 -29.05 -35.19
N LEU A 698 -21.44 -28.85 -34.45
CA LEU A 698 -20.14 -28.48 -35.01
C LEU A 698 -19.58 -29.57 -35.94
N GLN A 699 -19.66 -30.85 -35.55
CA GLN A 699 -19.13 -31.97 -36.36
C GLN A 699 -19.88 -32.20 -37.68
N LYS A 700 -21.12 -31.71 -37.82
CA LYS A 700 -21.89 -31.80 -39.08
C LYS A 700 -21.45 -30.78 -40.13
N ILE A 701 -20.69 -29.76 -39.73
CA ILE A 701 -20.17 -28.72 -40.61
C ILE A 701 -18.85 -29.23 -41.19
N LYS A 702 -18.92 -29.74 -42.42
CA LYS A 702 -17.76 -30.20 -43.19
C LYS A 702 -16.83 -29.06 -43.57
#